data_AF-A0A6P4ILL3-F1
#
_entry.id   AF-A0A6P4ILL3-F1
#
_cell.length_a   1.000
_cell.length_b   1.000
_cell.length_c   1.000
_cell.angle_alpha   90.00
_cell.angle_beta   90.00
_cell.angle_gamma   90.00
#
_symmetry.space_group_name_H-M   'P 1'
#
loop_
_entity.id
_entity.type
_entity.pdbx_description
1 polymer ?
#
loop_
_entity_poly.entity_id
_entity_poly.type
_entity_poly.pdbx_seq_one_letter_code
_entity_poly.pdbx_strand_id
1 'polypeptide(L)'
;MRQAEHHMGRLAEPSANLPAALIVAGPTCSGKSALALALARRLNGEIINADSMQVYKDLDVLTARPSAEDEQLVPHRLYGVLPAEEKGSVAWWREQALACMQQAWAQNRLPILCGGTGMYLHALTHGLAIIPDTGDEARQEARQSVAQYGAPALHARLMEVDPETACRLRPVDSQRVSRAWEVWRGTGHGLTWWHKQPGLLPAACRFVAVRLNPERAELRARIAARFENMLRNGAVAEVRTLLARKLDTSLPAMRAHGVPELSAMLRGEITEQEATQRAVQATGHARNTPALSGAEVLMRALAEQGVEVIFGYPGGAVLPIYDALFKQNQIRHVLVRHEQAAVHAAEAYARSTGKVGVVLVTSGPGATNAVTGLLDAMMDSIPLVCLSGQVPTSLIGNDAFQEADTTGITRPVTKYNYLVRKPEDLAPTVHEAFAIARSGRPGPVLIDLPKNITVGDAPYMDAKEIAPRTERTQAKPDKDAVARAVKAMKNAKRPLFYTGGGIINSGPQASEALRKLVKMTGFPITSTLMGLGAYPGTDSQFLGMLGMHGTYEANLATHDCDVLIALGSRFDDRVTGRVDAFSPTSFKIHADIDPAQINKIIHVDEAIIGDVGETIAMMLEEWEKEPAFTHQKELAEWWNRIDAWRALDCLRFTQDQAPDAVIKPQQAIRRIYELARETGRDTYVSTEVGQHQMWAAQFFQFDHPNRWLTSGGLGTMGYGLPAAVGAQIAHPDALVMDIAGEASTLMNIQELGTIAQYRLPVKIFIINNHYMGMVRQWQELLHGSRYSESYSDALPDFVKLAESFHGTGLRVTQLSQLDDTIRQALAHDGPVIVDICVAEGENCFPMIPSGAAHNEMILGPEQEESGAKITKEGQMLV
;
A
#
# COMPACT_ATOMS: atom_id res chain seq x y z
N MET A 1 -30.02 6.44 25.48
CA MET A 1 -31.41 6.29 24.96
C MET A 1 -31.67 7.16 23.72
N ARG A 2 -30.68 7.36 22.83
CA ARG A 2 -30.82 7.91 21.47
C ARG A 2 -29.66 7.41 20.62
N GLN A 3 -29.70 6.16 20.17
CA GLN A 3 -28.84 5.56 19.13
C GLN A 3 -29.21 4.08 18.95
N ALA A 4 -30.49 3.80 18.69
CA ALA A 4 -30.96 2.44 18.43
C ALA A 4 -32.14 2.44 17.44
N GLU A 5 -32.06 3.30 16.41
CA GLU A 5 -33.07 3.38 15.36
C GLU A 5 -32.38 3.49 14.01
N HIS A 6 -31.72 2.42 13.55
CA HIS A 6 -31.52 2.16 12.12
C HIS A 6 -31.00 0.75 11.89
N HIS A 7 -31.88 -0.24 12.11
CA HIS A 7 -31.93 -1.53 11.41
C HIS A 7 -33.02 -2.40 12.04
N MET A 8 -34.29 -2.02 11.83
CA MET A 8 -35.43 -2.93 12.03
C MET A 8 -36.45 -2.68 10.93
N GLY A 9 -36.49 -3.59 9.95
CA GLY A 9 -37.62 -3.70 9.05
C GLY A 9 -38.88 -4.04 9.85
N ARG A 10 -39.97 -3.33 9.53
CA ARG A 10 -41.36 -3.46 10.04
C ARG A 10 -41.62 -4.68 10.93
N LEU A 11 -41.56 -4.48 12.25
CA LEU A 11 -42.36 -5.27 13.19
C LEU A 11 -43.78 -4.71 13.19
N ALA A 12 -44.76 -5.62 13.20
CA ALA A 12 -46.18 -5.31 13.35
C ALA A 12 -46.44 -4.42 14.58
N GLU A 13 -47.50 -3.62 14.51
CA GLU A 13 -47.93 -2.72 15.59
C GLU A 13 -47.97 -3.40 16.97
N PRO A 14 -47.62 -2.69 18.06
CA PRO A 14 -47.66 -3.26 19.40
C PRO A 14 -49.12 -3.41 19.87
N SER A 15 -49.66 -4.63 19.85
CA SER A 15 -50.88 -4.94 20.58
C SER A 15 -50.59 -4.88 22.09
N ALA A 16 -51.22 -3.97 22.82
CA ALA A 16 -50.92 -3.64 24.21
C ALA A 16 -51.26 -4.74 25.27
N ASN A 17 -51.63 -5.97 24.87
CA ASN A 17 -52.14 -7.02 25.76
C ASN A 17 -51.33 -8.35 25.77
N LEU A 18 -50.14 -8.41 25.16
CA LEU A 18 -49.33 -9.64 25.17
C LEU A 18 -48.51 -9.77 26.49
N PRO A 19 -48.42 -10.98 27.08
CA PRO A 19 -47.61 -11.21 28.27
C PRO A 19 -46.11 -11.00 27.97
N ALA A 20 -45.31 -10.66 28.98
CA ALA A 20 -43.89 -10.36 28.82
C ALA A 20 -42.98 -11.55 29.19
N ALA A 21 -41.83 -11.65 28.54
CA ALA A 21 -40.75 -12.57 28.90
C ALA A 21 -39.39 -11.88 28.75
N LEU A 22 -38.43 -12.26 29.57
CA LEU A 22 -37.07 -11.72 29.55
C LEU A 22 -36.10 -12.75 28.95
N ILE A 23 -35.16 -12.30 28.13
CA ILE A 23 -34.05 -13.12 27.62
C ILE A 23 -32.75 -12.60 28.21
N VAL A 24 -31.98 -13.47 28.84
CA VAL A 24 -30.61 -13.20 29.29
C VAL A 24 -29.65 -14.07 28.48
N ALA A 25 -28.95 -13.44 27.53
CA ALA A 25 -28.09 -14.11 26.58
C ALA A 25 -26.64 -13.64 26.69
N GLY A 26 -25.69 -14.50 26.36
CA GLY A 26 -24.27 -14.16 26.35
C GLY A 26 -23.39 -15.38 26.14
N PRO A 27 -22.10 -15.20 25.84
CA PRO A 27 -21.18 -16.33 25.70
C PRO A 27 -21.05 -17.12 27.01
N THR A 28 -20.52 -18.33 26.92
CA THR A 28 -20.15 -19.16 28.07
C THR A 28 -19.23 -18.37 29.01
N CYS A 29 -19.50 -18.39 30.33
CA CYS A 29 -18.79 -17.58 31.35
C CYS A 29 -19.01 -16.05 31.32
N SER A 30 -20.01 -15.55 30.59
CA SER A 30 -20.37 -14.12 30.59
C SER A 30 -21.00 -13.59 31.87
N GLY A 31 -21.37 -14.46 32.81
CA GLY A 31 -22.16 -14.10 33.99
C GLY A 31 -23.68 -14.16 33.78
N LYS A 32 -24.14 -14.65 32.62
CA LYS A 32 -25.57 -14.72 32.27
C LYS A 32 -26.44 -15.46 33.30
N SER A 33 -25.97 -16.59 33.83
CA SER A 33 -26.73 -17.36 34.83
C SER A 33 -26.88 -16.60 36.15
N ALA A 34 -25.81 -15.94 36.60
CA ALA A 34 -25.86 -15.10 37.81
C ALA A 34 -26.79 -13.89 37.64
N LEU A 35 -26.76 -13.25 36.46
CA LEU A 35 -27.68 -12.17 36.14
C LEU A 35 -29.14 -12.66 36.06
N ALA A 36 -29.39 -13.81 35.42
CA ALA A 36 -30.73 -14.39 35.35
C ALA A 36 -31.29 -14.69 36.75
N LEU A 37 -30.47 -15.25 37.65
CA LEU A 37 -30.82 -15.49 39.05
C LEU A 37 -31.15 -14.20 39.80
N ALA A 38 -30.31 -13.17 39.68
CA ALA A 38 -30.54 -11.88 40.32
C ALA A 38 -31.84 -11.21 39.81
N LEU A 39 -32.11 -11.29 38.50
CA LEU A 39 -33.33 -10.75 37.90
C LEU A 39 -34.57 -11.56 38.30
N ALA A 40 -34.47 -12.89 38.38
CA ALA A 40 -35.56 -13.75 38.84
C ALA A 40 -35.98 -13.42 40.28
N ARG A 41 -35.01 -13.25 41.18
CA ARG A 41 -35.29 -12.86 42.58
C ARG A 41 -35.96 -11.49 42.67
N ARG A 42 -35.52 -10.53 41.87
CA ARG A 42 -36.01 -9.15 41.92
C ARG A 42 -37.37 -8.95 41.25
N LEU A 43 -37.66 -9.73 40.21
CA LEU A 43 -38.83 -9.54 39.36
C LEU A 43 -39.90 -10.64 39.54
N ASN A 44 -39.81 -11.43 40.61
CA ASN A 44 -40.66 -12.61 40.82
C ASN A 44 -40.67 -13.52 39.58
N GLY A 45 -39.47 -13.84 39.08
CA GLY A 45 -39.27 -14.58 37.85
C GLY A 45 -38.97 -16.06 38.08
N GLU A 46 -39.13 -16.83 37.02
CA GLU A 46 -38.78 -18.24 36.92
C GLU A 46 -37.81 -18.43 35.75
N ILE A 47 -36.72 -19.18 35.97
CA ILE A 47 -35.65 -19.33 34.97
C ILE A 47 -35.93 -20.55 34.10
N ILE A 48 -35.98 -20.33 32.79
CA ILE A 48 -36.15 -21.37 31.79
C ILE A 48 -34.83 -21.54 31.04
N ASN A 49 -34.27 -22.73 31.10
CA ASN A 49 -33.03 -23.06 30.41
C ASN A 49 -33.16 -22.89 28.89
N ALA A 50 -32.22 -22.19 28.25
CA ALA A 50 -32.08 -22.07 26.80
C ALA A 50 -30.66 -22.49 26.33
N ASP A 51 -29.97 -23.33 27.10
CA ASP A 51 -28.72 -23.99 26.76
C ASP A 51 -28.97 -25.46 26.41
N SER A 52 -28.52 -25.86 25.23
CA SER A 52 -28.79 -27.18 24.66
C SER A 52 -28.14 -28.34 25.41
N MET A 53 -27.10 -28.08 26.22
CA MET A 53 -26.44 -29.13 26.97
C MET A 53 -27.00 -29.27 28.40
N GLN A 54 -27.50 -28.18 28.99
CA GLN A 54 -28.05 -28.19 30.36
C GLN A 54 -29.39 -28.93 30.50
N VAL A 55 -30.04 -29.29 29.39
CA VAL A 55 -31.27 -30.11 29.40
C VAL A 55 -31.01 -31.57 29.79
N TYR A 56 -29.76 -32.03 29.68
CA TYR A 56 -29.41 -33.44 29.88
C TYR A 56 -29.23 -33.80 31.36
N LYS A 57 -29.88 -34.89 31.78
CA LYS A 57 -29.87 -35.36 33.17
C LYS A 57 -28.48 -35.80 33.62
N ASP A 58 -27.75 -36.45 32.72
CA ASP A 58 -26.44 -37.06 32.96
C ASP A 58 -25.26 -36.07 32.90
N LEU A 59 -25.52 -34.79 32.60
CA LEU A 59 -24.51 -33.74 32.47
C LEU A 59 -24.80 -32.59 33.42
N ASP A 60 -24.44 -32.75 34.69
CA ASP A 60 -24.65 -31.78 35.75
C ASP A 60 -23.48 -30.81 35.88
N VAL A 61 -22.30 -31.38 36.14
CA VAL A 61 -21.07 -30.67 36.47
C VAL A 61 -20.53 -30.00 35.23
N LEU A 62 -20.38 -30.72 34.11
CA LEU A 62 -19.80 -30.20 32.87
C LEU A 62 -20.64 -29.11 32.20
N THR A 63 -21.94 -29.06 32.48
CA THR A 63 -22.82 -28.01 31.93
C THR A 63 -23.06 -26.88 32.91
N ALA A 64 -22.56 -27.00 34.15
CA ALA A 64 -22.81 -26.10 35.28
C ALA A 64 -24.30 -25.79 35.42
N ARG A 65 -25.11 -26.82 35.68
CA ARG A 65 -26.51 -26.61 36.05
C ARG A 65 -26.60 -25.82 37.37
N PRO A 66 -27.75 -25.19 37.64
CA PRO A 66 -28.00 -24.50 38.90
C PRO A 66 -27.70 -25.42 40.09
N SER A 67 -27.09 -24.87 41.14
CA SER A 67 -26.88 -25.63 42.37
C SER A 67 -28.20 -25.85 43.12
N ALA A 68 -28.24 -26.80 44.06
CA ALA A 68 -29.42 -27.00 44.91
C ALA A 68 -29.80 -25.73 45.70
N GLU A 69 -28.82 -24.86 46.02
CA GLU A 69 -29.07 -23.55 46.63
C GLU A 69 -29.76 -22.60 45.65
N ASP A 70 -29.32 -22.54 44.39
CA ASP A 70 -29.94 -21.72 43.35
C ASP A 70 -31.39 -22.16 43.06
N GLU A 71 -31.65 -23.47 43.04
CA GLU A 71 -32.99 -24.04 42.83
C GLU A 71 -33.96 -23.75 43.98
N GLN A 72 -33.46 -23.58 45.21
CA GLN A 72 -34.27 -23.15 46.35
C GLN A 72 -34.62 -21.66 46.31
N LEU A 73 -33.76 -20.83 45.69
CA LEU A 73 -33.96 -19.38 45.62
C LEU A 73 -35.03 -18.97 44.61
N VAL A 74 -35.01 -19.59 43.42
CA VAL A 74 -36.01 -19.36 42.37
C VAL A 74 -36.26 -20.66 41.61
N PRO A 75 -37.46 -20.87 41.06
CA PRO A 75 -37.71 -22.05 40.26
C PRO A 75 -36.87 -22.03 38.97
N HIS A 76 -36.29 -23.19 38.65
CA HIS A 76 -35.54 -23.45 37.43
C HIS A 76 -36.24 -24.54 36.63
N ARG A 77 -36.43 -24.34 35.33
CA ARG A 77 -37.11 -25.26 34.42
C ARG A 77 -36.23 -25.67 33.26
N LEU A 78 -36.46 -26.89 32.76
CA LEU A 78 -35.75 -27.49 31.63
C LEU A 78 -34.24 -27.71 31.86
N TYR A 79 -33.86 -27.88 33.12
CA TYR A 79 -32.55 -28.38 33.53
C TYR A 79 -32.65 -29.87 33.83
N GLY A 80 -31.77 -30.68 33.25
CA GLY A 80 -31.70 -32.11 33.57
C GLY A 80 -32.94 -32.95 33.29
N VAL A 81 -33.81 -32.51 32.37
CA VAL A 81 -35.11 -33.14 32.08
C VAL A 81 -35.03 -34.28 31.04
N LEU A 82 -33.92 -34.39 30.30
CA LEU A 82 -33.77 -35.33 29.19
C LEU A 82 -32.65 -36.35 29.46
N PRO A 83 -32.89 -37.67 29.32
CA PRO A 83 -31.83 -38.68 29.40
C PRO A 83 -30.80 -38.54 28.27
N ALA A 84 -29.53 -38.89 28.51
CA ALA A 84 -28.47 -38.81 27.52
C ALA A 84 -28.69 -39.70 26.27
N GLU A 85 -29.51 -40.76 26.36
CA GLU A 85 -29.90 -41.62 25.23
C GLU A 85 -30.80 -40.90 24.23
N GLU A 86 -31.48 -39.84 24.66
CA GLU A 86 -32.48 -39.14 23.86
C GLU A 86 -31.90 -37.89 23.15
N LYS A 87 -32.49 -37.53 22.02
CA LYS A 87 -32.07 -36.37 21.22
C LYS A 87 -32.98 -35.17 21.49
N GLY A 88 -32.46 -34.17 22.20
CA GLY A 88 -33.19 -32.92 22.43
C GLY A 88 -33.19 -32.03 21.19
N SER A 89 -34.30 -32.04 20.45
CA SER A 89 -34.46 -31.15 19.29
C SER A 89 -34.87 -29.74 19.72
N VAL A 90 -34.55 -28.72 18.90
CA VAL A 90 -34.99 -27.33 19.12
C VAL A 90 -36.52 -27.24 19.14
N ALA A 91 -37.21 -28.04 18.32
CA ALA A 91 -38.66 -28.09 18.26
C ALA A 91 -39.26 -28.62 19.57
N TRP A 92 -38.73 -29.74 20.08
CA TRP A 92 -39.10 -30.27 21.39
C TRP A 92 -38.85 -29.25 22.49
N TRP A 93 -37.66 -28.66 22.53
CA TRP A 93 -37.33 -27.65 23.55
C TRP A 93 -38.30 -26.46 23.49
N ARG A 94 -38.65 -25.97 22.30
CA ARG A 94 -39.57 -24.84 22.13
C ARG A 94 -40.95 -25.18 22.69
N GLU A 95 -41.46 -26.38 22.44
CA GLU A 95 -42.74 -26.84 22.99
C GLU A 95 -42.71 -26.84 24.53
N GLN A 96 -41.66 -27.41 25.12
CA GLN A 96 -41.49 -27.45 26.57
C GLN A 96 -41.31 -26.03 27.16
N ALA A 97 -40.54 -25.17 26.50
CA ALA A 97 -40.33 -23.79 26.94
C ALA A 97 -41.64 -22.98 26.91
N LEU A 98 -42.47 -23.15 25.87
CA LEU A 98 -43.79 -22.51 25.79
C LEU A 98 -44.72 -22.98 26.91
N ALA A 99 -44.72 -24.28 27.22
CA ALA A 99 -45.50 -24.82 28.34
C ALA A 99 -45.04 -24.23 29.69
N CYS A 100 -43.72 -24.14 29.92
CA CYS A 100 -43.17 -23.49 31.11
C CYS A 100 -43.51 -21.99 31.17
N MET A 101 -43.46 -21.27 30.05
CA MET A 101 -43.82 -19.85 29.99
C MET A 101 -45.30 -19.64 30.32
N GLN A 102 -46.19 -20.46 29.76
CA GLN A 102 -47.62 -20.43 30.06
C GLN A 102 -47.89 -20.70 31.54
N GLN A 103 -47.22 -21.69 32.12
CA GLN A 103 -47.34 -22.01 33.54
C GLN A 103 -46.83 -20.86 34.43
N ALA A 104 -45.68 -20.28 34.09
CA ALA A 104 -45.13 -19.14 34.82
C ALA A 104 -46.07 -17.93 34.79
N TRP A 105 -46.63 -17.59 33.61
CA TRP A 105 -47.63 -16.53 33.51
C TRP A 105 -48.90 -16.83 34.31
N ALA A 106 -49.39 -18.07 34.29
CA ALA A 106 -50.54 -18.49 35.10
C ALA A 106 -50.28 -18.39 36.61
N GLN A 107 -49.02 -18.47 37.04
CA GLN A 107 -48.58 -18.29 38.42
C GLN A 107 -48.16 -16.84 38.74
N ASN A 108 -48.43 -15.88 37.84
CA ASN A 108 -48.03 -14.48 37.95
C ASN A 108 -46.51 -14.29 38.15
N ARG A 109 -45.71 -15.14 37.51
CA ARG A 109 -44.25 -15.08 37.46
C ARG A 109 -43.75 -14.64 36.10
N LEU A 110 -42.61 -13.94 36.07
CA LEU A 110 -41.96 -13.54 34.82
C LEU A 110 -41.07 -14.69 34.27
N PRO A 111 -41.32 -15.23 33.07
CA PRO A 111 -40.41 -16.18 32.45
C PRO A 111 -39.09 -15.50 32.06
N ILE A 112 -37.97 -16.06 32.51
CA ILE A 112 -36.61 -15.58 32.20
C ILE A 112 -35.85 -16.68 31.46
N LEU A 113 -35.65 -16.51 30.17
CA LEU A 113 -34.94 -17.44 29.30
C LEU A 113 -33.43 -17.17 29.38
N CYS A 114 -32.66 -18.13 29.87
CA CYS A 114 -31.21 -17.97 30.05
C CYS A 114 -30.43 -18.98 29.21
N GLY A 115 -29.57 -18.52 28.30
CA GLY A 115 -28.81 -19.43 27.43
C GLY A 115 -27.78 -18.75 26.51
N GLY A 116 -26.87 -19.55 25.95
CA GLY A 116 -25.89 -19.12 24.95
C GLY A 116 -26.23 -19.51 23.51
N THR A 117 -27.20 -20.42 23.31
CA THR A 117 -27.52 -21.01 22.01
C THR A 117 -28.50 -20.13 21.24
N GLY A 118 -27.98 -19.34 20.30
CA GLY A 118 -28.77 -18.42 19.49
C GLY A 118 -29.95 -19.08 18.76
N MET A 119 -29.84 -20.35 18.39
CA MET A 119 -30.91 -21.08 17.67
C MET A 119 -32.14 -21.39 18.54
N TYR A 120 -31.97 -21.67 19.84
CA TYR A 120 -33.10 -21.95 20.74
C TYR A 120 -33.92 -20.67 20.96
N LEU A 121 -33.23 -19.58 21.31
CA LEU A 121 -33.85 -18.26 21.46
C LEU A 121 -34.46 -17.76 20.14
N HIS A 122 -33.80 -18.00 19.00
CA HIS A 122 -34.33 -17.66 17.68
C HIS A 122 -35.61 -18.44 17.35
N ALA A 123 -35.63 -19.76 17.56
CA ALA A 123 -36.81 -20.58 17.32
C ALA A 123 -38.03 -20.12 18.15
N LEU A 124 -37.80 -19.64 19.36
CA LEU A 124 -38.86 -19.11 20.22
C LEU A 124 -39.33 -17.71 19.79
N THR A 125 -38.41 -16.84 19.40
CA THR A 125 -38.68 -15.41 19.12
C THR A 125 -39.09 -15.12 17.68
N HIS A 126 -38.66 -15.94 16.72
CA HIS A 126 -38.87 -15.75 15.27
C HIS A 126 -39.56 -16.95 14.60
N GLY A 127 -39.81 -18.04 15.35
CA GLY A 127 -40.36 -19.27 14.81
C GLY A 127 -39.30 -20.19 14.23
N LEU A 128 -39.71 -21.37 13.75
CA LEU A 128 -38.83 -22.39 13.17
C LEU A 128 -39.54 -23.13 12.05
N ALA A 129 -38.88 -23.27 10.90
CA ALA A 129 -39.38 -24.13 9.84
C ALA A 129 -39.42 -25.60 10.29
N ILE A 130 -40.52 -26.29 9.99
CA ILE A 130 -40.66 -27.72 10.30
C ILE A 130 -40.05 -28.50 9.14
N ILE A 131 -38.88 -29.10 9.39
CA ILE A 131 -38.22 -29.99 8.44
C ILE A 131 -38.45 -31.42 8.95
N PRO A 132 -39.06 -32.33 8.16
CA PRO A 132 -39.30 -33.71 8.57
C PRO A 132 -37.99 -34.47 8.81
N ASP A 133 -38.06 -35.57 9.57
CA ASP A 133 -36.89 -36.44 9.74
C ASP A 133 -36.49 -37.04 8.40
N THR A 134 -35.21 -36.94 8.09
CA THR A 134 -34.60 -37.26 6.80
C THR A 134 -34.25 -38.74 6.67
N GLY A 135 -34.43 -39.52 7.74
CA GLY A 135 -34.04 -40.93 7.81
C GLY A 135 -32.54 -41.13 7.98
N ASP A 136 -32.14 -42.31 8.48
CA ASP A 136 -30.72 -42.60 8.74
C ASP A 136 -29.91 -42.84 7.47
N GLU A 137 -30.54 -43.30 6.38
CA GLU A 137 -29.91 -43.52 5.08
C GLU A 137 -29.40 -42.22 4.45
N ALA A 138 -30.26 -41.19 4.33
CA ALA A 138 -29.87 -39.88 3.79
C ALA A 138 -28.81 -39.19 4.67
N ARG A 139 -28.87 -39.40 5.98
CA ARG A 139 -27.89 -38.87 6.95
C ARG A 139 -26.52 -39.52 6.80
N GLN A 140 -26.47 -40.83 6.60
CA GLN A 140 -25.23 -41.56 6.35
C GLN A 140 -24.65 -41.16 4.99
N GLU A 141 -25.48 -41.07 3.95
CA GLU A 141 -25.06 -40.67 2.61
C GLU A 141 -24.45 -39.25 2.61
N ALA A 142 -25.10 -38.29 3.27
CA ALA A 142 -24.60 -36.92 3.36
C ALA A 142 -23.27 -36.81 4.13
N ARG A 143 -23.06 -37.66 5.16
CA ARG A 143 -21.79 -37.73 5.89
C ARG A 143 -20.69 -38.38 5.05
N GLN A 144 -21.01 -39.48 4.36
CA GLN A 144 -20.09 -40.16 3.45
C GLN A 144 -19.69 -39.26 2.27
N SER A 145 -20.64 -38.50 1.72
CA SER A 145 -20.38 -37.56 0.63
C SER A 145 -19.39 -36.46 1.03
N VAL A 146 -19.51 -35.91 2.25
CA VAL A 146 -18.52 -34.95 2.78
C VAL A 146 -17.16 -35.62 3.01
N ALA A 147 -17.13 -36.84 3.52
CA ALA A 147 -15.89 -37.57 3.79
C ALA A 147 -15.15 -37.98 2.49
N GLN A 148 -15.90 -38.32 1.43
CA GLN A 148 -15.34 -38.80 0.17
C GLN A 148 -14.97 -37.67 -0.79
N TYR A 149 -15.77 -36.61 -0.88
CA TYR A 149 -15.61 -35.56 -1.90
C TYR A 149 -15.24 -34.19 -1.32
N GLY A 150 -15.31 -34.03 0.00
CA GLY A 150 -15.09 -32.74 0.67
C GLY A 150 -16.34 -31.83 0.65
N ALA A 151 -16.41 -30.95 1.65
CA ALA A 151 -17.53 -30.01 1.79
C ALA A 151 -17.70 -29.05 0.59
N PRO A 152 -16.64 -28.53 -0.05
CA PRO A 152 -16.80 -27.64 -1.21
C PRO A 152 -17.42 -28.33 -2.43
N ALA A 153 -17.08 -29.60 -2.69
CA ALA A 153 -17.68 -30.36 -3.78
C ALA A 153 -19.16 -30.67 -3.53
N LEU A 154 -19.51 -30.98 -2.28
CA LEU A 154 -20.92 -31.16 -1.90
C LEU A 154 -21.71 -29.85 -1.92
N HIS A 155 -21.06 -28.72 -1.60
CA HIS A 155 -21.64 -27.38 -1.72
C HIS A 155 -21.92 -27.00 -3.17
N ALA A 156 -21.02 -27.32 -4.10
CA ALA A 156 -21.25 -27.13 -5.52
C ALA A 156 -22.47 -27.94 -6.02
N ARG A 157 -22.62 -29.19 -5.58
CA ARG A 157 -23.83 -29.98 -5.87
C ARG A 157 -25.09 -29.41 -5.21
N LEU A 158 -24.97 -28.90 -3.99
CA LEU A 158 -26.06 -28.22 -3.30
C LEU A 158 -26.51 -26.96 -4.06
N MET A 159 -25.60 -26.27 -4.75
CA MET A 159 -25.90 -25.10 -5.56
C MET A 159 -26.83 -25.41 -6.73
N GLU A 160 -26.80 -26.63 -7.26
CA GLU A 160 -27.69 -27.06 -8.36
C GLU A 160 -29.13 -27.29 -7.88
N VAL A 161 -29.31 -27.66 -6.61
CA VAL A 161 -30.59 -28.16 -6.08
C VAL A 161 -31.25 -27.24 -5.05
N ASP A 162 -30.46 -26.42 -4.35
CA ASP A 162 -30.91 -25.35 -3.45
C ASP A 162 -29.90 -24.17 -3.44
N PRO A 163 -29.85 -23.38 -4.53
CA PRO A 163 -28.88 -22.29 -4.70
C PRO A 163 -29.01 -21.22 -3.62
N GLU A 164 -30.23 -20.93 -3.15
CA GLU A 164 -30.47 -19.90 -2.12
C GLU A 164 -29.86 -20.31 -0.77
N THR A 165 -29.95 -21.59 -0.40
CA THR A 165 -29.26 -22.10 0.80
C THR A 165 -27.76 -22.19 0.57
N ALA A 166 -27.31 -22.71 -0.58
CA ALA A 166 -25.89 -22.80 -0.89
C ALA A 166 -25.19 -21.43 -0.84
N CYS A 167 -25.78 -20.37 -1.39
CA CYS A 167 -25.26 -18.99 -1.30
C CYS A 167 -25.09 -18.47 0.14
N ARG A 168 -25.93 -18.93 1.09
CA ARG A 168 -25.85 -18.54 2.50
C ARG A 168 -24.87 -19.39 3.30
N LEU A 169 -24.47 -20.54 2.78
CA LEU A 169 -23.52 -21.44 3.41
C LEU A 169 -22.12 -21.22 2.86
N ARG A 170 -21.12 -21.20 3.75
CA ARG A 170 -19.72 -21.22 3.29
C ARG A 170 -19.40 -22.61 2.74
N PRO A 171 -18.71 -22.74 1.59
CA PRO A 171 -18.39 -24.04 1.00
C PRO A 171 -17.59 -24.98 1.90
N VAL A 172 -16.80 -24.42 2.83
CA VAL A 172 -15.98 -25.17 3.77
C VAL A 172 -16.71 -25.59 5.06
N ASP A 173 -17.96 -25.15 5.25
CA ASP A 173 -18.75 -25.45 6.45
C ASP A 173 -19.38 -26.85 6.34
N SER A 174 -18.53 -27.87 6.53
CA SER A 174 -18.86 -29.28 6.32
C SER A 174 -20.13 -29.73 7.02
N GLN A 175 -20.42 -29.24 8.22
CA GLN A 175 -21.63 -29.57 8.97
C GLN A 175 -22.89 -28.99 8.33
N ARG A 176 -22.87 -27.69 7.98
CA ARG A 176 -24.05 -27.03 7.42
C ARG A 176 -24.32 -27.47 5.98
N VAL A 177 -23.27 -27.69 5.20
CA VAL A 177 -23.37 -28.22 3.83
C VAL A 177 -23.89 -29.66 3.87
N SER A 178 -23.34 -30.51 4.74
CA SER A 178 -23.84 -31.89 4.92
C SER A 178 -25.31 -31.90 5.33
N ARG A 179 -25.73 -31.03 6.25
CA ARG A 179 -27.13 -30.95 6.70
C ARG A 179 -28.07 -30.48 5.60
N ALA A 180 -27.68 -29.47 4.82
CA ALA A 180 -28.51 -28.99 3.72
C ALA A 180 -28.67 -30.06 2.62
N TRP A 181 -27.59 -30.79 2.33
CA TRP A 181 -27.62 -31.93 1.42
C TRP A 181 -28.47 -33.09 1.95
N GLU A 182 -28.32 -33.44 3.23
CA GLU A 182 -29.13 -34.46 3.91
C GLU A 182 -30.63 -34.15 3.77
N VAL A 183 -31.03 -32.89 3.98
CA VAL A 183 -32.43 -32.47 3.86
C VAL A 183 -32.94 -32.60 2.44
N TRP A 184 -32.17 -32.16 1.45
CA TRP A 184 -32.57 -32.31 0.05
C TRP A 184 -32.69 -33.80 -0.35
N ARG A 185 -31.70 -34.63 0.00
CA ARG A 185 -31.71 -36.07 -0.31
C ARG A 185 -32.85 -36.82 0.37
N GLY A 186 -33.09 -36.54 1.66
CA GLY A 186 -34.10 -37.23 2.45
C GLY A 186 -35.53 -36.78 2.16
N THR A 187 -35.74 -35.57 1.65
CA THR A 187 -37.09 -35.00 1.48
C THR A 187 -37.46 -34.64 0.04
N GLY A 188 -36.50 -34.66 -0.89
CA GLY A 188 -36.67 -34.17 -2.26
C GLY A 188 -36.69 -32.64 -2.40
N HIS A 189 -36.68 -31.90 -1.28
CA HIS A 189 -36.77 -30.45 -1.25
C HIS A 189 -35.64 -29.82 -0.41
N GLY A 190 -35.08 -28.71 -0.90
CA GLY A 190 -34.02 -27.98 -0.19
C GLY A 190 -34.51 -27.24 1.06
N LEU A 191 -33.57 -26.83 1.93
CA LEU A 191 -33.86 -26.05 3.13
C LEU A 191 -34.63 -24.76 2.84
N THR A 192 -34.34 -24.10 1.72
CA THR A 192 -35.05 -22.88 1.29
C THR A 192 -36.54 -23.13 1.11
N TRP A 193 -36.90 -24.27 0.51
CA TRP A 193 -38.29 -24.63 0.29
C TRP A 193 -39.01 -24.84 1.63
N TRP A 194 -38.37 -25.55 2.57
CA TRP A 194 -38.90 -25.78 3.92
C TRP A 194 -39.03 -24.49 4.73
N HIS A 195 -38.10 -23.55 4.58
CA HIS A 195 -38.18 -22.24 5.22
C HIS A 195 -39.35 -21.38 4.71
N LYS A 196 -39.89 -21.68 3.52
CA LYS A 196 -41.06 -21.00 2.94
C LYS A 196 -42.38 -21.69 3.31
N GLN A 197 -42.34 -22.89 3.88
CA GLN A 197 -43.53 -23.59 4.38
C GLN A 197 -44.02 -23.01 5.71
N PRO A 198 -45.31 -23.17 6.06
CA PRO A 198 -45.81 -22.81 7.38
C PRO A 198 -45.01 -23.51 8.48
N GLY A 199 -44.20 -22.74 9.21
CA GLY A 199 -43.39 -23.22 10.31
C GLY A 199 -44.07 -23.04 11.66
N LEU A 200 -43.36 -23.41 12.72
CA LEU A 200 -43.71 -23.03 14.08
C LEU A 200 -43.65 -21.51 14.18
N LEU A 201 -44.76 -20.88 14.55
CA LEU A 201 -44.85 -19.43 14.71
C LEU A 201 -43.99 -18.92 15.89
N PRO A 202 -43.61 -17.64 15.92
CA PRO A 202 -43.07 -17.01 17.13
C PRO A 202 -43.98 -17.22 18.35
N ALA A 203 -43.40 -17.23 19.55
CA ALA A 203 -44.19 -17.18 20.78
C ALA A 203 -44.98 -15.86 20.83
N ALA A 204 -46.29 -15.93 21.09
CA ALA A 204 -47.18 -14.78 21.20
C ALA A 204 -46.95 -14.02 22.53
N CYS A 205 -45.79 -13.38 22.68
CA CYS A 205 -45.42 -12.62 23.85
C CYS A 205 -44.42 -11.52 23.52
N ARG A 206 -44.27 -10.53 24.41
CA ARG A 206 -43.28 -9.45 24.27
C ARG A 206 -41.97 -9.86 24.93
N PHE A 207 -40.90 -9.95 24.12
CA PHE A 207 -39.56 -10.23 24.62
C PHE A 207 -38.80 -8.95 24.96
N VAL A 208 -38.08 -8.95 26.08
CA VAL A 208 -37.03 -7.97 26.41
C VAL A 208 -35.72 -8.75 26.50
N ALA A 209 -34.68 -8.33 25.79
CA ALA A 209 -33.40 -9.06 25.75
C ALA A 209 -32.27 -8.26 26.40
N VAL A 210 -31.52 -8.91 27.28
CA VAL A 210 -30.26 -8.43 27.85
C VAL A 210 -29.13 -9.32 27.34
N ARG A 211 -28.18 -8.73 26.61
CA ARG A 211 -27.03 -9.44 26.05
C ARG A 211 -25.74 -9.03 26.75
N LEU A 212 -25.07 -9.99 27.38
CA LEU A 212 -23.76 -9.78 28.00
C LEU A 212 -22.64 -10.02 26.99
N ASN A 213 -21.66 -9.11 26.95
CA ASN A 213 -20.52 -9.16 26.04
C ASN A 213 -19.22 -8.72 26.75
N PRO A 214 -18.68 -9.52 27.68
CA PRO A 214 -17.45 -9.20 28.42
C PRO A 214 -16.20 -9.25 27.52
N GLU A 215 -15.11 -8.64 27.98
CA GLU A 215 -13.83 -8.67 27.27
C GLU A 215 -13.25 -10.09 27.16
N ARG A 216 -12.54 -10.38 26.06
CA ARG A 216 -12.10 -11.74 25.74
C ARG A 216 -11.03 -12.30 26.65
N ALA A 217 -10.08 -11.47 27.09
CA ALA A 217 -9.03 -11.90 27.99
C ALA A 217 -9.65 -12.37 29.32
N GLU A 218 -10.61 -11.59 29.83
CA GLU A 218 -11.39 -11.93 31.01
C GLU A 218 -12.26 -13.17 30.79
N LEU A 219 -12.90 -13.29 29.63
CA LEU A 219 -13.73 -14.45 29.28
C LEU A 219 -12.90 -15.75 29.23
N ARG A 220 -11.70 -15.72 28.63
CA ARG A 220 -10.79 -16.87 28.58
C ARG A 220 -10.34 -17.30 29.97
N ALA A 221 -9.95 -16.34 30.81
CA ALA A 221 -9.59 -16.61 32.20
C ALA A 221 -10.75 -17.24 33.00
N ARG A 222 -11.97 -16.71 32.82
CA ARG A 222 -13.18 -17.25 33.46
C ARG A 222 -13.57 -18.64 32.94
N ILE A 223 -13.32 -18.95 31.66
CA ILE A 223 -13.54 -20.29 31.09
C ILE A 223 -12.55 -21.29 31.68
N ALA A 224 -11.26 -20.93 31.76
CA ALA A 224 -10.24 -21.78 32.39
C ALA A 224 -10.58 -22.08 33.86
N ALA A 225 -10.83 -21.03 34.65
CA ALA A 225 -11.19 -21.17 36.07
C ALA A 225 -12.48 -21.98 36.27
N ARG A 226 -13.47 -21.83 35.37
CA ARG A 226 -14.70 -22.64 35.41
C ARG A 226 -14.40 -24.13 35.18
N PHE A 227 -13.60 -24.46 34.18
CA PHE A 227 -13.28 -25.85 33.87
C PHE A 227 -12.47 -26.51 34.99
N GLU A 228 -11.51 -25.81 35.58
CA GLU A 228 -10.79 -26.27 36.78
C GLU A 228 -11.75 -26.53 37.97
N ASN A 229 -12.75 -25.67 38.15
CA ASN A 229 -13.77 -25.88 39.17
C ASN A 229 -14.63 -27.13 38.88
N MET A 230 -14.98 -27.38 37.61
CA MET A 230 -15.71 -28.59 37.21
C MET A 230 -14.91 -29.86 37.52
N LEU A 231 -13.61 -29.87 37.24
CA LEU A 231 -12.73 -31.00 37.56
C LEU A 231 -12.74 -31.30 39.07
N ARG A 232 -12.60 -30.27 39.92
CA ARG A 232 -12.66 -30.41 41.37
C ARG A 232 -14.02 -30.91 41.89
N ASN A 233 -15.11 -30.55 41.21
CA ASN A 233 -16.47 -30.91 41.59
C ASN A 233 -16.97 -32.21 40.92
N GLY A 234 -16.06 -33.06 40.42
CA GLY A 234 -16.41 -34.42 40.00
C GLY A 234 -16.71 -34.59 38.51
N ALA A 235 -16.32 -33.67 37.62
CA ALA A 235 -16.50 -33.81 36.17
C ALA A 235 -15.90 -35.12 35.61
N VAL A 236 -14.77 -35.58 36.15
CA VAL A 236 -14.16 -36.87 35.75
C VAL A 236 -15.03 -38.05 36.15
N ALA A 237 -15.68 -38.01 37.32
CA ALA A 237 -16.59 -39.05 37.77
C ALA A 237 -17.90 -39.05 36.97
N GLU A 238 -18.40 -37.86 36.61
CA GLU A 238 -19.55 -37.67 35.71
C GLU A 238 -19.29 -38.33 34.34
N VAL A 239 -18.17 -38.02 33.69
CA VAL A 239 -17.81 -38.62 32.39
C VAL A 239 -17.59 -40.12 32.50
N ARG A 240 -16.99 -40.61 33.59
CA ARG A 240 -16.82 -42.06 33.82
C ARG A 240 -18.17 -42.77 33.91
N THR A 241 -19.12 -42.20 34.64
CA THR A 241 -20.49 -42.72 34.74
C THR A 241 -21.18 -42.71 33.39
N LEU A 242 -21.04 -41.64 32.62
CA LEU A 242 -21.61 -41.52 31.27
C LEU A 242 -21.03 -42.57 30.31
N LEU A 243 -19.71 -42.79 30.32
CA LEU A 243 -19.04 -43.79 29.49
C LEU A 243 -19.45 -45.24 29.82
N ALA A 244 -19.73 -45.53 31.09
CA ALA A 244 -20.17 -46.87 31.51
C ALA A 244 -21.50 -47.29 30.86
N ARG A 245 -22.30 -46.32 30.40
CA ARG A 245 -23.60 -46.54 29.74
C ARG A 245 -23.46 -46.96 28.27
N LYS A 246 -22.24 -46.91 27.70
CA LYS A 246 -21.93 -47.34 26.30
C LYS A 246 -22.86 -46.70 25.26
N LEU A 247 -23.13 -45.41 25.43
CA LEU A 247 -23.98 -44.63 24.52
C LEU A 247 -23.26 -44.35 23.19
N ASP A 248 -24.04 -44.18 22.12
CA ASP A 248 -23.51 -43.77 20.81
C ASP A 248 -22.83 -42.40 20.93
N THR A 249 -21.56 -42.29 20.51
CA THR A 249 -20.76 -41.06 20.51
C THR A 249 -21.34 -39.96 19.62
N SER A 250 -22.29 -40.30 18.75
CA SER A 250 -23.04 -39.36 17.91
C SER A 250 -24.13 -38.60 18.67
N LEU A 251 -24.52 -39.05 19.87
CA LEU A 251 -25.55 -38.42 20.68
C LEU A 251 -25.11 -37.03 21.19
N PRO A 252 -26.03 -36.05 21.32
CA PRO A 252 -25.66 -34.68 21.69
C PRO A 252 -24.93 -34.58 23.03
N ALA A 253 -25.36 -35.34 24.04
CA ALA A 253 -24.72 -35.38 25.35
C ALA A 253 -23.24 -35.84 25.27
N MET A 254 -22.92 -36.77 24.36
CA MET A 254 -21.56 -37.27 24.16
C MET A 254 -20.62 -36.23 23.48
N ARG A 255 -21.18 -35.14 22.95
CA ARG A 255 -20.45 -34.05 22.27
C ARG A 255 -20.34 -32.78 23.12
N ALA A 256 -20.88 -32.78 24.34
CA ALA A 256 -20.76 -31.64 25.24
C ALA A 256 -19.28 -31.34 25.53
N HIS A 257 -18.91 -30.05 25.56
CA HIS A 257 -17.53 -29.64 25.83
C HIS A 257 -17.04 -30.23 27.17
N GLY A 258 -15.89 -30.89 27.14
CA GLY A 258 -15.34 -31.64 28.28
C GLY A 258 -15.61 -33.14 28.22
N VAL A 259 -16.68 -33.61 27.57
CA VAL A 259 -16.97 -35.06 27.47
C VAL A 259 -15.97 -35.76 26.55
N PRO A 260 -15.72 -35.33 25.29
CA PRO A 260 -14.71 -35.96 24.43
C PRO A 260 -13.30 -35.90 25.02
N GLU A 261 -12.93 -34.75 25.61
CA GLU A 261 -11.60 -34.50 26.16
C GLU A 261 -11.31 -35.38 27.38
N LEU A 262 -12.23 -35.43 28.35
CA LEU A 262 -12.08 -36.30 29.52
C LEU A 262 -12.24 -37.78 29.17
N SER A 263 -13.01 -38.12 28.14
CA SER A 263 -13.08 -39.50 27.63
C SER A 263 -11.76 -39.97 27.04
N ALA A 264 -11.07 -39.11 26.27
CA ALA A 264 -9.74 -39.41 25.73
C ALA A 264 -8.71 -39.58 26.86
N MET A 265 -8.77 -38.72 27.89
CA MET A 265 -7.96 -38.84 29.10
C MET A 265 -8.20 -40.17 29.83
N LEU A 266 -9.46 -40.55 30.06
CA LEU A 266 -9.83 -41.79 30.76
C LEU A 266 -9.43 -43.06 29.98
N ARG A 267 -9.25 -42.96 28.65
CA ARG A 267 -8.73 -44.03 27.79
C ARG A 267 -7.20 -44.04 27.68
N GLY A 268 -6.50 -43.09 28.30
CA GLY A 268 -5.04 -42.97 28.24
C GLY A 268 -4.50 -42.39 26.94
N GLU A 269 -5.35 -41.73 26.13
CA GLU A 269 -4.97 -41.18 24.81
C GLU A 269 -4.29 -39.80 24.93
N ILE A 270 -4.61 -39.04 25.98
CA ILE A 270 -4.04 -37.72 26.29
C ILE A 270 -3.86 -37.53 27.79
N THR A 271 -2.99 -36.61 28.18
CA THR A 271 -2.79 -36.22 29.58
C THR A 271 -3.94 -35.35 30.11
N GLU A 272 -4.07 -35.26 31.43
CA GLU A 272 -5.05 -34.39 32.10
C GLU A 272 -4.85 -32.90 31.76
N GLN A 273 -3.59 -32.48 31.61
CA GLN A 273 -3.24 -31.13 31.20
C GLN A 273 -3.69 -30.83 29.76
N GLU A 274 -3.50 -31.78 28.84
CA GLU A 274 -3.95 -31.65 27.45
C GLU A 274 -5.48 -31.68 27.35
N ALA A 275 -6.16 -32.53 28.12
CA ALA A 275 -7.63 -32.57 28.17
C ALA A 275 -8.20 -31.23 28.64
N THR A 276 -7.60 -30.64 29.67
CA THR A 276 -7.97 -29.32 30.21
C THR A 276 -7.78 -28.22 29.18
N GLN A 277 -6.61 -28.17 28.53
CA GLN A 277 -6.32 -27.16 27.52
C GLN A 277 -7.27 -27.26 26.32
N ARG A 278 -7.54 -28.49 25.83
CA ARG A 278 -8.47 -28.73 24.73
C ARG A 278 -9.90 -28.34 25.07
N ALA A 279 -10.37 -28.65 26.28
CA ALA A 279 -11.73 -28.30 26.71
C ALA A 279 -11.92 -26.78 26.87
N VAL A 280 -10.92 -26.09 27.44
CA VAL A 280 -10.90 -24.61 27.55
C VAL A 280 -10.87 -23.96 26.17
N GLN A 281 -10.06 -24.48 25.26
CA GLN A 281 -10.02 -24.01 23.88
C GLN A 281 -11.36 -24.25 23.18
N ALA A 282 -11.93 -25.46 23.24
CA ALA A 282 -13.21 -25.79 22.63
C ALA A 282 -14.35 -24.88 23.13
N THR A 283 -14.34 -24.55 24.42
CA THR A 283 -15.32 -23.64 25.05
C THR A 283 -15.10 -22.16 24.66
N GLY A 284 -13.85 -21.76 24.42
CA GLY A 284 -13.47 -20.41 23.98
C GLY A 284 -13.69 -20.12 22.49
N HIS A 285 -13.95 -21.15 21.67
CA HIS A 285 -14.18 -21.03 20.22
C HIS A 285 -15.63 -20.69 19.85
N ALA A 286 -16.29 -19.82 20.62
CA ALA A 286 -17.28 -18.94 19.99
C ALA A 286 -16.50 -18.03 19.04
N ARG A 287 -16.48 -18.37 17.75
CA ARG A 287 -15.90 -17.57 16.67
C ARG A 287 -16.47 -16.16 16.75
N ASN A 288 -15.72 -15.28 17.36
CA ASN A 288 -15.85 -13.84 17.27
C ASN A 288 -14.44 -13.36 17.61
N THR A 289 -13.56 -13.25 16.62
CA THR A 289 -12.72 -12.06 16.48
C THR A 289 -13.69 -10.93 16.09
N PRO A 290 -13.56 -9.63 16.49
CA PRO A 290 -14.43 -8.64 15.84
C PRO A 290 -14.00 -8.75 14.38
N ALA A 291 -14.93 -9.10 13.51
CA ALA A 291 -14.57 -9.18 12.11
C ALA A 291 -14.15 -7.77 11.71
N LEU A 292 -12.88 -7.62 11.34
CA LEU A 292 -12.39 -6.36 10.84
C LEU A 292 -12.99 -6.20 9.45
N SER A 293 -13.48 -5.01 9.14
CA SER A 293 -13.76 -4.68 7.75
C SER A 293 -12.47 -4.77 6.94
N GLY A 294 -12.57 -5.05 5.64
CA GLY A 294 -11.41 -5.02 4.75
C GLY A 294 -10.67 -3.68 4.82
N ALA A 295 -11.37 -2.56 4.98
CA ALA A 295 -10.75 -1.25 5.18
C ALA A 295 -9.89 -1.18 6.46
N GLU A 296 -10.34 -1.73 7.59
CA GLU A 296 -9.55 -1.80 8.82
C GLU A 296 -8.35 -2.75 8.70
N VAL A 297 -8.52 -3.88 7.99
CA VAL A 297 -7.42 -4.80 7.65
C VAL A 297 -6.37 -4.08 6.80
N LEU A 298 -6.79 -3.33 5.78
CA LEU A 298 -5.90 -2.53 4.94
C LEU A 298 -5.14 -1.49 5.77
N MET A 299 -5.80 -0.73 6.64
CA MET A 299 -5.14 0.25 7.50
C MET A 299 -4.07 -0.39 8.39
N ARG A 300 -4.37 -1.54 8.99
CA ARG A 300 -3.41 -2.28 9.80
C ARG A 300 -2.21 -2.77 8.97
N ALA A 301 -2.46 -3.32 7.78
CA ALA A 301 -1.38 -3.78 6.90
C ALA A 301 -0.46 -2.62 6.45
N LEU A 302 -1.03 -1.47 6.12
CA LEU A 302 -0.26 -0.25 5.77
C LEU A 302 0.55 0.26 6.98
N ALA A 303 -0.03 0.29 8.17
CA ALA A 303 0.67 0.66 9.39
C ALA A 303 1.86 -0.27 9.68
N GLU A 304 1.71 -1.57 9.48
CA GLU A 304 2.81 -2.54 9.63
C GLU A 304 3.90 -2.41 8.54
N GLN A 305 3.57 -1.82 7.38
CA GLN A 305 4.56 -1.43 6.37
C GLN A 305 5.26 -0.10 6.68
N GLY A 306 4.95 0.56 7.81
CA GLY A 306 5.54 1.83 8.20
C GLY A 306 5.01 3.02 7.41
N VAL A 307 3.79 2.91 6.86
CA VAL A 307 3.15 4.02 6.15
C VAL A 307 2.73 5.09 7.16
N GLU A 308 3.13 6.33 6.89
CA GLU A 308 2.82 7.51 7.71
C GLU A 308 1.97 8.53 6.95
N VAL A 309 2.05 8.52 5.62
CA VAL A 309 1.41 9.48 4.72
C VAL A 309 0.82 8.74 3.52
N ILE A 310 -0.41 9.10 3.16
CA ILE A 310 -1.08 8.71 1.92
C ILE A 310 -1.45 9.99 1.18
N PHE A 311 -1.14 10.06 -0.11
CA PHE A 311 -1.62 11.10 -1.00
C PHE A 311 -2.82 10.57 -1.77
N GLY A 312 -3.93 11.31 -1.80
CA GLY A 312 -5.14 10.74 -2.40
C GLY A 312 -6.26 11.71 -2.65
N TYR A 313 -7.26 11.19 -3.38
CA TYR A 313 -8.50 11.90 -3.68
C TYR A 313 -9.71 10.97 -3.42
N PRO A 314 -10.74 11.41 -2.65
CA PRO A 314 -11.85 10.56 -2.25
C PRO A 314 -12.84 10.30 -3.39
N GLY A 315 -13.49 9.14 -3.35
CA GLY A 315 -14.59 8.80 -4.26
C GLY A 315 -15.38 7.57 -3.81
N GLY A 316 -16.50 7.29 -4.48
CA GLY A 316 -17.54 6.37 -4.01
C GLY A 316 -17.10 4.93 -3.73
N ALA A 317 -16.09 4.44 -4.46
CA ALA A 317 -15.56 3.08 -4.31
C ALA A 317 -14.60 2.93 -3.12
N VAL A 318 -13.93 4.02 -2.72
CA VAL A 318 -12.94 4.03 -1.62
C VAL A 318 -13.44 4.66 -0.32
N LEU A 319 -14.70 5.13 -0.26
CA LEU A 319 -15.29 5.68 0.97
C LEU A 319 -15.09 4.82 2.23
N PRO A 320 -15.18 3.47 2.19
CA PRO A 320 -14.89 2.65 3.37
C PRO A 320 -13.45 2.82 3.90
N ILE A 321 -12.49 3.02 2.98
CA ILE A 321 -11.07 3.25 3.31
C ILE A 321 -10.90 4.63 3.96
N TYR A 322 -11.57 5.66 3.43
CA TYR A 322 -11.56 7.00 4.02
C TYR A 322 -12.23 7.05 5.40
N ASP A 323 -13.32 6.30 5.61
CA ASP A 323 -13.95 6.15 6.93
C ASP A 323 -13.01 5.46 7.94
N ALA A 324 -12.28 4.42 7.51
CA ALA A 324 -11.27 3.78 8.35
C ALA A 324 -10.09 4.72 8.65
N LEU A 325 -9.61 5.50 7.66
CA LEU A 325 -8.58 6.52 7.84
C LEU A 325 -9.00 7.56 8.88
N PHE A 326 -10.25 8.01 8.87
CA PHE A 326 -10.76 9.00 9.83
C PHE A 326 -10.79 8.50 11.28
N LYS A 327 -10.88 7.19 11.50
CA LYS A 327 -10.97 6.56 12.83
C LYS A 327 -9.62 6.34 13.52
N GLN A 328 -8.51 6.74 12.89
CA GLN A 328 -7.15 6.51 13.36
C GLN A 328 -6.28 7.76 13.16
N ASN A 329 -5.16 7.85 13.89
CA ASN A 329 -4.24 9.01 13.85
C ASN A 329 -2.80 8.65 13.43
N GLN A 330 -2.54 7.41 13.04
CA GLN A 330 -1.21 6.92 12.65
C GLN A 330 -0.85 7.32 11.21
N ILE A 331 -1.79 7.16 10.28
CA ILE A 331 -1.60 7.47 8.87
C ILE A 331 -2.27 8.80 8.57
N ARG A 332 -1.50 9.77 8.07
CA ARG A 332 -1.99 11.07 7.64
C ARG A 332 -2.41 11.01 6.17
N HIS A 333 -3.56 11.59 5.85
CA HIS A 333 -4.02 11.74 4.47
C HIS A 333 -3.76 13.16 3.95
N VAL A 334 -3.11 13.27 2.80
CA VAL A 334 -2.90 14.52 2.06
C VAL A 334 -3.85 14.53 0.86
N LEU A 335 -4.85 15.42 0.92
CA LEU A 335 -5.84 15.63 -0.12
C LEU A 335 -5.27 16.54 -1.20
N VAL A 336 -5.00 15.96 -2.37
CA VAL A 336 -4.58 16.68 -3.57
C VAL A 336 -5.79 17.29 -4.30
N ARG A 337 -5.58 17.89 -5.48
CA ARG A 337 -6.66 18.37 -6.35
C ARG A 337 -6.84 17.52 -7.62
N HIS A 338 -5.88 16.66 -7.94
CA HIS A 338 -5.99 15.71 -9.04
C HIS A 338 -5.22 14.41 -8.75
N GLU A 339 -5.72 13.25 -9.15
CA GLU A 339 -5.10 11.96 -8.84
C GLU A 339 -3.70 11.78 -9.46
N GLN A 340 -3.41 12.41 -10.60
CA GLN A 340 -2.06 12.46 -11.16
C GLN A 340 -1.08 13.10 -10.16
N ALA A 341 -1.49 14.20 -9.52
CA ALA A 341 -0.68 14.90 -8.53
C ALA A 341 -0.49 14.07 -7.25
N ALA A 342 -1.45 13.21 -6.89
CA ALA A 342 -1.25 12.26 -5.78
C ALA A 342 -0.05 11.34 -6.04
N VAL A 343 0.08 10.86 -7.29
CA VAL A 343 1.20 10.00 -7.67
C VAL A 343 2.51 10.78 -7.64
N HIS A 344 2.60 11.93 -8.30
CA HIS A 344 3.83 12.75 -8.32
C HIS A 344 4.27 13.23 -6.93
N ALA A 345 3.33 13.58 -6.05
CA ALA A 345 3.64 13.89 -4.65
C ALA A 345 4.17 12.66 -3.89
N ALA A 346 3.56 11.49 -4.09
CA ALA A 346 4.06 10.24 -3.51
C ALA A 346 5.42 9.83 -4.07
N GLU A 347 5.72 10.14 -5.34
CA GLU A 347 7.03 9.91 -5.95
C GLU A 347 8.12 10.73 -5.29
N ALA A 348 7.89 12.04 -5.11
CA ALA A 348 8.82 12.92 -4.44
C ALA A 348 8.99 12.56 -2.95
N TYR A 349 7.92 12.17 -2.28
CA TYR A 349 7.97 11.64 -0.91
C TYR A 349 8.87 10.40 -0.86
N ALA A 350 8.71 9.45 -1.79
CA ALA A 350 9.53 8.25 -1.87
C ALA A 350 11.01 8.58 -2.15
N ARG A 351 11.27 9.39 -3.17
CA ARG A 351 12.62 9.79 -3.61
C ARG A 351 13.38 10.55 -2.53
N SER A 352 12.70 11.40 -1.75
CA SER A 352 13.32 12.23 -0.71
C SER A 352 13.50 11.53 0.64
N THR A 353 12.75 10.46 0.91
CA THR A 353 12.79 9.74 2.21
C THR A 353 13.39 8.33 2.13
N GLY A 354 13.44 7.73 0.95
CA GLY A 354 13.76 6.31 0.75
C GLY A 354 12.63 5.35 1.16
N LYS A 355 11.46 5.87 1.58
CA LYS A 355 10.26 5.06 1.89
C LYS A 355 9.47 4.75 0.62
N VAL A 356 8.49 3.86 0.72
CA VAL A 356 7.51 3.60 -0.36
C VAL A 356 6.46 4.70 -0.35
N GLY A 357 6.26 5.37 -1.48
CA GLY A 357 5.16 6.32 -1.65
C GLY A 357 3.81 5.59 -1.70
N VAL A 358 2.77 6.13 -1.08
CA VAL A 358 1.44 5.50 -1.07
C VAL A 358 0.39 6.45 -1.62
N VAL A 359 -0.37 5.94 -2.59
CA VAL A 359 -1.42 6.67 -3.31
C VAL A 359 -2.77 6.02 -3.02
N LEU A 360 -3.83 6.81 -2.82
CA LEU A 360 -5.21 6.32 -2.67
C LEU A 360 -6.16 7.07 -3.61
N VAL A 361 -6.68 6.37 -4.61
CA VAL A 361 -7.58 6.91 -5.64
C VAL A 361 -8.84 6.07 -5.76
N THR A 362 -9.92 6.66 -6.27
CA THR A 362 -11.17 5.93 -6.50
C THR A 362 -11.16 5.09 -7.79
N SER A 363 -12.27 4.42 -8.10
CA SER A 363 -12.42 3.61 -9.31
C SER A 363 -12.56 4.48 -10.56
N GLY A 364 -12.55 3.85 -11.74
CA GLY A 364 -12.84 4.50 -13.02
C GLY A 364 -11.92 5.70 -13.25
N PRO A 365 -12.45 6.94 -13.29
CA PRO A 365 -11.65 8.13 -13.57
C PRO A 365 -10.47 8.33 -12.60
N GLY A 366 -10.64 8.00 -11.31
CA GLY A 366 -9.56 8.19 -10.33
C GLY A 366 -8.35 7.30 -10.62
N ALA A 367 -8.61 6.05 -11.00
CA ALA A 367 -7.56 5.11 -11.39
C ALA A 367 -6.93 5.47 -12.74
N THR A 368 -7.72 5.92 -13.72
CA THR A 368 -7.19 6.31 -15.04
C THR A 368 -6.39 7.61 -14.99
N ASN A 369 -6.75 8.55 -14.10
CA ASN A 369 -6.00 9.79 -13.88
C ASN A 369 -4.61 9.54 -13.26
N ALA A 370 -4.41 8.40 -12.58
CA ALA A 370 -3.13 8.03 -12.00
C ALA A 370 -2.13 7.44 -13.02
N VAL A 371 -2.58 7.07 -14.23
CA VAL A 371 -1.77 6.30 -15.20
C VAL A 371 -0.47 7.00 -15.58
N THR A 372 -0.50 8.31 -15.86
CA THR A 372 0.69 9.07 -16.23
C THR A 372 1.74 9.04 -15.11
N GLY A 373 1.32 9.29 -13.87
CA GLY A 373 2.24 9.23 -12.73
C GLY A 373 2.77 7.81 -12.46
N LEU A 374 1.97 6.77 -12.69
CA LEU A 374 2.44 5.39 -12.57
C LEU A 374 3.52 5.09 -13.63
N LEU A 375 3.34 5.54 -14.86
CA LEU A 375 4.37 5.38 -15.90
C LEU A 375 5.63 6.18 -15.55
N ASP A 376 5.48 7.40 -15.04
CA ASP A 376 6.59 8.25 -14.58
C ASP A 376 7.43 7.52 -13.51
N ALA A 377 6.77 7.06 -12.45
CA ALA A 377 7.40 6.29 -11.37
C ALA A 377 8.06 5.00 -11.88
N MET A 378 7.48 4.34 -12.88
CA MET A 378 8.07 3.13 -13.47
C MET A 378 9.34 3.44 -14.25
N MET A 379 9.32 4.49 -15.07
CA MET A 379 10.46 4.91 -15.88
C MET A 379 11.63 5.37 -15.02
N ASP A 380 11.33 6.06 -13.92
CA ASP A 380 12.31 6.60 -12.98
C ASP A 380 12.61 5.71 -11.77
N SER A 381 12.02 4.51 -11.75
CA SER A 381 12.29 3.45 -10.76
C SER A 381 11.97 3.88 -9.32
N ILE A 382 10.78 4.43 -9.10
CA ILE A 382 10.33 4.97 -7.82
C ILE A 382 9.44 3.96 -7.09
N PRO A 383 9.78 3.57 -5.84
CA PRO A 383 8.98 2.62 -5.08
C PRO A 383 7.66 3.27 -4.64
N LEU A 384 6.56 2.80 -5.22
CA LEU A 384 5.22 3.35 -4.98
C LEU A 384 4.18 2.24 -4.92
N VAL A 385 3.18 2.38 -4.04
CA VAL A 385 2.00 1.51 -4.00
C VAL A 385 0.75 2.36 -4.21
N CYS A 386 0.03 2.09 -5.30
CA CYS A 386 -1.21 2.77 -5.64
C CYS A 386 -2.41 1.90 -5.28
N LEU A 387 -3.24 2.39 -4.37
CA LEU A 387 -4.48 1.77 -3.94
C LEU A 387 -5.62 2.38 -4.75
N SER A 388 -6.19 1.61 -5.68
CA SER A 388 -7.36 2.04 -6.44
C SER A 388 -8.62 1.36 -5.91
N GLY A 389 -9.70 2.13 -5.74
CA GLY A 389 -11.02 1.54 -5.52
C GLY A 389 -11.53 0.84 -6.77
N GLN A 390 -12.42 -0.13 -6.59
CA GLN A 390 -13.13 -0.78 -7.68
C GLN A 390 -14.61 -1.00 -7.34
N VAL A 391 -15.43 -1.16 -8.37
CA VAL A 391 -16.83 -1.60 -8.21
C VAL A 391 -16.88 -2.96 -7.47
N PRO A 392 -18.00 -3.30 -6.81
CA PRO A 392 -18.16 -4.63 -6.21
C PRO A 392 -17.85 -5.76 -7.19
N THR A 393 -17.25 -6.85 -6.70
CA THR A 393 -16.79 -7.96 -7.55
C THR A 393 -17.88 -8.56 -8.46
N SER A 394 -19.15 -8.52 -8.04
CA SER A 394 -20.29 -9.00 -8.84
C SER A 394 -20.65 -8.09 -10.02
N LEU A 395 -20.17 -6.84 -10.03
CA LEU A 395 -20.42 -5.87 -11.09
C LEU A 395 -19.27 -5.76 -12.08
N ILE A 396 -18.10 -6.35 -11.79
CA ILE A 396 -16.95 -6.32 -12.69
C ILE A 396 -17.29 -7.03 -14.01
N GLY A 397 -16.99 -6.37 -15.13
CA GLY A 397 -17.26 -6.82 -16.50
C GLY A 397 -18.64 -6.43 -17.04
N ASN A 398 -19.39 -5.56 -16.35
CA ASN A 398 -20.77 -5.22 -16.71
C ASN A 398 -20.96 -3.74 -17.11
N ASP A 399 -19.89 -3.02 -17.41
CA ASP A 399 -19.91 -1.58 -17.71
C ASP A 399 -20.59 -0.78 -16.59
N ALA A 400 -20.29 -1.12 -15.34
CA ALA A 400 -20.90 -0.51 -14.18
C ALA A 400 -20.47 0.96 -14.01
N PHE A 401 -21.24 1.73 -13.23
CA PHE A 401 -20.93 3.13 -12.97
C PHE A 401 -19.54 3.28 -12.32
N GLN A 402 -18.68 4.09 -12.95
CA GLN A 402 -17.27 4.29 -12.57
C GLN A 402 -16.44 3.01 -12.54
N GLU A 403 -16.79 2.01 -13.35
CA GLU A 403 -15.93 0.87 -13.64
C GLU A 403 -14.88 1.24 -14.72
N ALA A 404 -13.66 0.75 -14.53
CA ALA A 404 -12.65 0.67 -15.57
C ALA A 404 -11.84 -0.63 -15.37
N ASP A 405 -11.30 -1.20 -16.46
CA ASP A 405 -10.30 -2.27 -16.37
C ASP A 405 -8.95 -1.69 -15.92
N THR A 406 -8.89 -1.28 -14.65
CA THR A 406 -7.70 -0.69 -14.04
C THR A 406 -6.50 -1.60 -14.19
N THR A 407 -6.68 -2.91 -14.04
CA THR A 407 -5.58 -3.88 -14.18
C THR A 407 -5.06 -3.98 -15.60
N GLY A 408 -5.93 -4.00 -16.62
CA GLY A 408 -5.53 -3.99 -18.02
C GLY A 408 -4.81 -2.69 -18.40
N ILE A 409 -5.38 -1.55 -18.01
CA ILE A 409 -4.84 -0.21 -18.29
C ILE A 409 -3.47 -0.01 -17.64
N THR A 410 -3.30 -0.46 -16.39
CA THR A 410 -2.08 -0.19 -15.61
C THR A 410 -0.98 -1.23 -15.73
N ARG A 411 -1.25 -2.36 -16.39
CA ARG A 411 -0.27 -3.43 -16.59
C ARG A 411 1.04 -2.98 -17.25
N PRO A 412 1.05 -2.13 -18.30
CA PRO A 412 2.30 -1.67 -18.92
C PRO A 412 2.98 -0.53 -18.18
N VAL A 413 2.36 0.03 -17.14
CA VAL A 413 2.86 1.19 -16.38
C VAL A 413 3.10 0.87 -14.90
N THR A 414 3.13 -0.41 -14.53
CA THR A 414 3.43 -0.88 -13.17
C THR A 414 4.37 -2.07 -13.22
N LYS A 415 5.21 -2.23 -12.19
CA LYS A 415 6.00 -3.47 -12.00
C LYS A 415 5.11 -4.69 -11.85
N TYR A 416 3.99 -4.49 -11.16
CA TYR A 416 2.97 -5.49 -10.94
C TYR A 416 1.64 -4.82 -10.56
N ASN A 417 0.53 -5.51 -10.80
CA ASN A 417 -0.76 -5.07 -10.29
C ASN A 417 -1.63 -6.23 -9.84
N TYR A 418 -2.55 -5.94 -8.92
CA TYR A 418 -3.44 -6.91 -8.30
C TYR A 418 -4.89 -6.47 -8.45
N LEU A 419 -5.80 -7.45 -8.53
CA LEU A 419 -7.23 -7.28 -8.28
C LEU A 419 -7.62 -8.19 -7.11
N VAL A 420 -7.93 -7.59 -5.95
CA VAL A 420 -8.28 -8.37 -4.75
C VAL A 420 -9.72 -8.88 -4.86
N ARG A 421 -9.88 -10.18 -5.17
CA ARG A 421 -11.21 -10.78 -5.38
C ARG A 421 -11.82 -11.41 -4.13
N LYS A 422 -11.02 -11.67 -3.10
CA LYS A 422 -11.46 -12.33 -1.87
C LYS A 422 -10.92 -11.61 -0.62
N PRO A 423 -11.68 -11.54 0.49
CA PRO A 423 -11.23 -10.86 1.70
C PRO A 423 -9.94 -11.44 2.29
N GLU A 424 -9.74 -12.75 2.22
CA GLU A 424 -8.54 -13.42 2.73
C GLU A 424 -7.24 -13.08 1.99
N ASP A 425 -7.34 -12.57 0.75
CA ASP A 425 -6.17 -12.21 -0.05
C ASP A 425 -5.69 -10.77 0.22
N LEU A 426 -6.47 -9.96 0.96
CA LEU A 426 -6.21 -8.53 1.12
C LEU A 426 -4.88 -8.23 1.83
N ALA A 427 -4.70 -8.70 3.07
CA ALA A 427 -3.46 -8.45 3.80
C ALA A 427 -2.22 -9.05 3.10
N PRO A 428 -2.25 -10.32 2.62
CA PRO A 428 -1.15 -10.88 1.83
C PRO A 428 -0.76 -10.04 0.61
N THR A 429 -1.75 -9.57 -0.15
CA THR A 429 -1.52 -8.74 -1.34
C THR A 429 -0.84 -7.42 -0.99
N VAL A 430 -1.26 -6.76 0.09
CA VAL A 430 -0.64 -5.50 0.54
C VAL A 430 0.83 -5.71 0.89
N HIS A 431 1.13 -6.72 1.71
CA HIS A 431 2.52 -7.00 2.11
C HIS A 431 3.41 -7.39 0.92
N GLU A 432 2.88 -8.19 -0.02
CA GLU A 432 3.59 -8.57 -1.24
C GLU A 432 3.83 -7.37 -2.16
N ALA A 433 2.82 -6.50 -2.35
CA ALA A 433 2.95 -5.29 -3.16
C ALA A 433 4.05 -4.36 -2.67
N PHE A 434 4.16 -4.14 -1.36
CA PHE A 434 5.25 -3.36 -0.78
C PHE A 434 6.62 -4.03 -0.94
N ALA A 435 6.68 -5.37 -0.86
CA ALA A 435 7.92 -6.11 -1.11
C ALA A 435 8.36 -5.96 -2.58
N ILE A 436 7.44 -6.08 -3.54
CA ILE A 436 7.71 -5.91 -4.98
C ILE A 436 8.09 -4.46 -5.30
N ALA A 437 7.39 -3.47 -4.74
CA ALA A 437 7.66 -2.06 -5.01
C ALA A 437 9.11 -1.66 -4.65
N ARG A 438 9.65 -2.23 -3.55
CA ARG A 438 11.01 -1.96 -3.06
C ARG A 438 12.11 -2.84 -3.66
N SER A 439 11.81 -4.09 -4.01
CA SER A 439 12.84 -5.07 -4.37
C SER A 439 13.37 -4.90 -5.79
N GLY A 440 14.61 -5.36 -6.02
CA GLY A 440 15.27 -5.23 -7.31
C GLY A 440 15.38 -3.78 -7.76
N ARG A 441 15.09 -3.50 -9.04
CA ARG A 441 14.85 -2.14 -9.51
C ARG A 441 13.50 -1.65 -8.96
N PRO A 442 13.44 -0.62 -8.10
CA PRO A 442 12.18 -0.20 -7.50
C PRO A 442 11.19 0.31 -8.54
N GLY A 443 9.90 0.36 -8.20
CA GLY A 443 8.87 0.84 -9.12
C GLY A 443 7.45 0.70 -8.57
N PRO A 444 6.45 1.17 -9.31
CA PRO A 444 5.08 1.24 -8.83
C PRO A 444 4.37 -0.11 -8.89
N VAL A 445 3.55 -0.38 -7.87
CA VAL A 445 2.64 -1.53 -7.81
C VAL A 445 1.22 -1.02 -7.55
N LEU A 446 0.23 -1.54 -8.28
CA LEU A 446 -1.17 -1.18 -8.07
C LEU A 446 -1.94 -2.30 -7.36
N ILE A 447 -2.81 -1.94 -6.42
CA ILE A 447 -3.75 -2.85 -5.77
C ILE A 447 -5.16 -2.32 -6.01
N ASP A 448 -5.93 -3.05 -6.82
CA ASP A 448 -7.33 -2.74 -7.13
C ASP A 448 -8.26 -3.40 -6.09
N LEU A 449 -9.08 -2.58 -5.44
CA LEU A 449 -9.80 -2.88 -4.21
C LEU A 449 -11.32 -2.78 -4.40
N PRO A 450 -12.01 -3.89 -4.73
CA PRO A 450 -13.47 -3.90 -4.85
C PRO A 450 -14.17 -3.48 -3.56
N LYS A 451 -15.18 -2.62 -3.69
CA LYS A 451 -15.91 -2.04 -2.55
C LYS A 451 -16.49 -3.08 -1.59
N ASN A 452 -17.01 -4.19 -2.09
CA ASN A 452 -17.55 -5.26 -1.23
C ASN A 452 -16.47 -5.97 -0.39
N ILE A 453 -15.22 -5.95 -0.84
CA ILE A 453 -14.09 -6.50 -0.07
C ILE A 453 -13.68 -5.53 1.04
N THR A 454 -13.65 -4.23 0.77
CA THR A 454 -13.28 -3.22 1.78
C THR A 454 -14.37 -2.98 2.82
N VAL A 455 -15.65 -3.16 2.46
CA VAL A 455 -16.79 -3.09 3.40
C VAL A 455 -16.95 -4.38 4.20
N GLY A 456 -16.77 -5.54 3.56
CA GLY A 456 -17.03 -6.85 4.17
C GLY A 456 -15.98 -7.26 5.19
N ASP A 457 -16.31 -8.29 5.96
CA ASP A 457 -15.41 -8.92 6.92
C ASP A 457 -14.18 -9.53 6.22
N ALA A 458 -12.98 -9.18 6.68
CA ALA A 458 -11.72 -9.73 6.19
C ALA A 458 -10.87 -10.24 7.35
N PRO A 459 -10.20 -11.40 7.22
CA PRO A 459 -9.22 -11.84 8.20
C PRO A 459 -7.94 -10.99 8.09
N TYR A 460 -7.29 -10.76 9.21
CA TYR A 460 -5.94 -10.20 9.23
C TYR A 460 -4.90 -11.32 9.27
N MET A 461 -3.80 -11.15 8.54
CA MET A 461 -2.63 -12.02 8.56
C MET A 461 -1.39 -11.14 8.71
N ASP A 462 -0.54 -11.43 9.70
CA ASP A 462 0.66 -10.63 9.96
C ASP A 462 1.70 -10.83 8.85
N ALA A 463 2.48 -9.79 8.55
CA ALA A 463 3.52 -9.82 7.51
C ALA A 463 4.50 -11.01 7.64
N LYS A 464 4.78 -11.44 8.88
CA LYS A 464 5.72 -12.53 9.21
C LYS A 464 5.18 -13.92 8.86
N GLU A 465 3.87 -14.07 8.74
CA GLU A 465 3.21 -15.34 8.47
C GLU A 465 3.08 -15.60 6.96
N ILE A 466 3.37 -14.60 6.13
CA ILE A 466 3.25 -14.70 4.68
C ILE A 466 4.54 -15.29 4.09
N ALA A 467 4.41 -16.46 3.48
CA ALA A 467 5.50 -17.05 2.71
C ALA A 467 5.82 -16.16 1.48
N PRO A 468 7.11 -15.87 1.20
CA PRO A 468 7.49 -15.15 -0.02
C PRO A 468 7.04 -15.93 -1.25
N ARG A 469 6.26 -15.30 -2.14
CA ARG A 469 5.79 -15.93 -3.40
C ARG A 469 6.73 -15.69 -4.58
N THR A 470 7.54 -14.63 -4.52
CA THR A 470 8.49 -14.25 -5.57
C THR A 470 9.92 -14.69 -5.22
N GLU A 471 10.67 -15.15 -6.22
CA GLU A 471 12.12 -15.40 -6.07
C GLU A 471 12.83 -14.13 -5.60
N ARG A 472 13.79 -14.28 -4.70
CA ARG A 472 14.60 -13.16 -4.22
C ARG A 472 15.49 -12.68 -5.37
N THR A 473 15.38 -11.41 -5.75
CA THR A 473 16.34 -10.77 -6.65
C THR A 473 17.76 -10.97 -6.11
N GLN A 474 18.72 -11.29 -6.99
CA GLN A 474 20.12 -11.41 -6.60
C GLN A 474 20.64 -10.03 -6.16
N ALA A 475 20.58 -9.76 -4.86
CA ALA A 475 21.08 -8.51 -4.29
C ALA A 475 22.62 -8.51 -4.19
N LYS A 476 23.25 -9.67 -4.01
CA LYS A 476 24.71 -9.76 -3.84
C LYS A 476 25.41 -9.96 -5.19
N PRO A 477 26.37 -9.08 -5.54
CA PRO A 477 27.14 -9.22 -6.76
C PRO A 477 28.09 -10.42 -6.70
N ASP A 478 28.44 -10.95 -7.88
CA ASP A 478 29.47 -11.97 -8.02
C ASP A 478 30.85 -11.39 -7.67
N LYS A 479 31.53 -12.00 -6.70
CA LYS A 479 32.84 -11.57 -6.22
C LYS A 479 33.90 -11.63 -7.31
N ASP A 480 33.85 -12.66 -8.18
CA ASP A 480 34.86 -12.82 -9.22
C ASP A 480 34.68 -11.76 -10.31
N ALA A 481 33.42 -11.38 -10.60
CA ALA A 481 33.11 -10.26 -11.50
C ALA A 481 33.60 -8.92 -10.95
N VAL A 482 33.37 -8.67 -9.65
CA VAL A 482 33.90 -7.47 -8.98
C VAL A 482 35.43 -7.43 -9.01
N ALA A 483 36.11 -8.56 -8.76
CA ALA A 483 37.56 -8.64 -8.82
C ALA A 483 38.12 -8.36 -10.22
N ARG A 484 37.49 -8.90 -11.28
CA ARG A 484 37.86 -8.58 -12.67
C ARG A 484 37.64 -7.11 -13.00
N ALA A 485 36.54 -6.52 -12.54
CA ALA A 485 36.27 -5.08 -12.70
C ALA A 485 37.34 -4.22 -12.02
N VAL A 486 37.68 -4.50 -10.75
CA VAL A 486 38.72 -3.76 -10.03
C VAL A 486 40.09 -3.94 -10.68
N LYS A 487 40.41 -5.13 -11.18
CA LYS A 487 41.64 -5.35 -11.95
C LYS A 487 41.67 -4.52 -13.24
N ALA A 488 40.56 -4.40 -13.97
CA ALA A 488 40.46 -3.52 -15.13
C ALA A 488 40.67 -2.05 -14.71
N MET A 489 40.04 -1.62 -13.61
CA MET A 489 40.23 -0.27 -13.04
C MET A 489 41.70 0.01 -12.68
N LYS A 490 42.43 -0.95 -12.10
CA LYS A 490 43.85 -0.79 -11.73
C LYS A 490 44.79 -0.65 -12.93
N ASN A 491 44.41 -1.20 -14.08
CA ASN A 491 45.17 -1.12 -15.33
C ASN A 491 44.73 0.07 -16.22
N ALA A 492 43.72 0.83 -15.80
CA ALA A 492 43.20 1.97 -16.55
C ALA A 492 44.22 3.12 -16.57
N LYS A 493 44.35 3.77 -17.72
CA LYS A 493 45.14 5.00 -17.88
C LYS A 493 44.26 6.23 -18.01
N ARG A 494 43.03 6.06 -18.50
CA ARG A 494 42.00 7.10 -18.65
C ARG A 494 40.64 6.60 -18.12
N PRO A 495 40.54 6.26 -16.82
CA PRO A 495 39.29 5.77 -16.24
C PRO A 495 38.24 6.87 -16.11
N LEU A 496 36.96 6.49 -16.10
CA LEU A 496 35.83 7.37 -15.79
C LEU A 496 34.72 6.62 -15.05
N PHE A 497 34.25 7.16 -13.93
CA PHE A 497 33.00 6.72 -13.31
C PHE A 497 31.80 7.37 -13.98
N TYR A 498 30.80 6.55 -14.31
CA TYR A 498 29.52 6.95 -14.87
C TYR A 498 28.40 6.47 -13.96
N THR A 499 27.77 7.37 -13.21
CA THR A 499 26.79 7.00 -12.19
C THR A 499 25.37 7.40 -12.55
N GLY A 500 24.39 6.61 -12.12
CA GLY A 500 22.97 6.87 -12.38
C GLY A 500 22.10 6.83 -11.12
N GLY A 501 20.78 6.90 -11.33
CA GLY A 501 19.78 6.89 -10.25
C GLY A 501 19.77 5.62 -9.40
N GLY A 502 20.39 4.52 -9.86
CA GLY A 502 20.58 3.32 -9.05
C GLY A 502 21.38 3.57 -7.77
N ILE A 503 22.34 4.52 -7.79
CA ILE A 503 23.08 4.91 -6.58
C ILE A 503 22.14 5.55 -5.56
N ILE A 504 21.26 6.44 -6.02
CA ILE A 504 20.28 7.13 -5.17
C ILE A 504 19.31 6.10 -4.55
N ASN A 505 18.85 5.14 -5.35
CA ASN A 505 17.90 4.10 -4.92
C ASN A 505 18.51 3.04 -3.99
N SER A 506 19.81 2.77 -4.12
CA SER A 506 20.55 1.91 -3.19
C SER A 506 20.76 2.59 -1.81
N GLY A 507 20.54 3.91 -1.74
CA GLY A 507 20.43 4.67 -0.50
C GLY A 507 21.68 5.49 -0.15
N PRO A 508 21.63 6.28 0.94
CA PRO A 508 22.71 7.20 1.30
C PRO A 508 24.07 6.53 1.51
N GLN A 509 24.09 5.30 2.05
CA GLN A 509 25.32 4.53 2.26
C GLN A 509 26.03 4.20 0.94
N ALA A 510 25.29 3.96 -0.15
CA ALA A 510 25.87 3.75 -1.47
C ALA A 510 26.57 5.02 -1.99
N SER A 511 25.97 6.19 -1.73
CA SER A 511 26.57 7.49 -2.08
C SER A 511 27.84 7.76 -1.24
N GLU A 512 27.84 7.41 0.05
CA GLU A 512 29.04 7.50 0.91
C GLU A 512 30.16 6.56 0.45
N ALA A 513 29.83 5.31 0.12
CA ALA A 513 30.78 4.34 -0.40
C ALA A 513 31.35 4.79 -1.76
N LEU A 514 30.51 5.33 -2.63
CA LEU A 514 30.94 5.93 -3.91
C LEU A 514 31.94 7.06 -3.67
N ARG A 515 31.64 7.96 -2.73
CA ARG A 515 32.55 9.07 -2.36
C ARG A 515 33.91 8.54 -1.93
N LYS A 516 33.93 7.53 -1.05
CA LYS A 516 35.18 6.90 -0.60
C LYS A 516 35.94 6.28 -1.78
N LEU A 517 35.26 5.55 -2.66
CA LEU A 517 35.89 4.87 -3.80
C LEU A 517 36.50 5.87 -4.76
N VAL A 518 35.74 6.89 -5.18
CA VAL A 518 36.20 7.93 -6.11
C VAL A 518 37.38 8.72 -5.53
N LYS A 519 37.34 9.06 -4.23
CA LYS A 519 38.46 9.75 -3.56
C LYS A 519 39.71 8.88 -3.47
N MET A 520 39.53 7.59 -3.22
CA MET A 520 40.64 6.63 -3.10
C MET A 520 41.32 6.34 -4.44
N THR A 521 40.55 6.32 -5.54
CA THR A 521 41.12 6.08 -6.89
C THR A 521 41.68 7.35 -7.53
N GLY A 522 41.14 8.52 -7.19
CA GLY A 522 41.46 9.79 -7.86
C GLY A 522 40.90 9.90 -9.27
N PHE A 523 39.98 9.01 -9.66
CA PHE A 523 39.41 8.99 -11.00
C PHE A 523 38.34 10.07 -11.17
N PRO A 524 38.12 10.60 -12.39
CA PRO A 524 37.01 11.50 -12.67
C PRO A 524 35.66 10.78 -12.55
N ILE A 525 34.62 11.54 -12.24
CA ILE A 525 33.24 11.04 -12.14
C ILE A 525 32.24 11.97 -12.83
N THR A 526 31.29 11.39 -13.53
CA THR A 526 30.11 12.07 -14.09
C THR A 526 28.83 11.31 -13.71
N SER A 527 27.68 11.99 -13.82
CA SER A 527 26.38 11.43 -13.46
C SER A 527 25.32 11.72 -14.53
N THR A 528 24.34 10.83 -14.64
CA THR A 528 23.08 11.14 -15.34
C THR A 528 22.28 12.21 -14.58
N LEU A 529 21.25 12.76 -15.23
CA LEU A 529 20.23 13.60 -14.60
C LEU A 529 19.68 12.98 -13.30
N MET A 530 19.42 11.67 -13.31
CA MET A 530 18.84 10.96 -12.17
C MET A 530 19.87 10.60 -11.08
N GLY A 531 21.17 10.75 -11.38
CA GLY A 531 22.28 10.52 -10.45
C GLY A 531 22.77 11.78 -9.74
N LEU A 532 22.25 12.97 -10.07
CA LEU A 532 22.67 14.23 -9.45
C LEU A 532 22.50 14.18 -7.92
N GLY A 533 23.56 14.55 -7.20
CA GLY A 533 23.65 14.47 -5.74
C GLY A 533 24.26 13.17 -5.20
N ALA A 534 24.40 12.10 -6.00
CA ALA A 534 25.08 10.87 -5.59
C ALA A 534 26.56 11.14 -5.23
N TYR A 535 27.21 12.01 -6.00
CA TYR A 535 28.53 12.56 -5.70
C TYR A 535 28.42 14.09 -5.56
N PRO A 536 29.19 14.75 -4.68
CA PRO A 536 29.04 16.18 -4.46
C PRO A 536 29.35 17.00 -5.71
N GLY A 537 28.40 17.84 -6.13
CA GLY A 537 28.53 18.67 -7.33
C GLY A 537 29.62 19.73 -7.25
N THR A 538 30.00 20.16 -6.04
CA THR A 538 31.09 21.12 -5.82
C THR A 538 32.50 20.50 -5.83
N ASP A 539 32.61 19.17 -5.87
CA ASP A 539 33.90 18.49 -5.82
C ASP A 539 34.63 18.57 -7.17
N SER A 540 35.94 18.83 -7.14
CA SER A 540 36.74 18.99 -8.36
C SER A 540 36.83 17.73 -9.22
N GLN A 541 36.60 16.54 -8.65
CA GLN A 541 36.56 15.29 -9.41
C GLN A 541 35.26 15.11 -10.22
N PHE A 542 34.21 15.88 -9.90
CA PHE A 542 32.95 15.84 -10.63
C PHE A 542 33.07 16.63 -11.94
N LEU A 543 32.70 15.99 -13.05
CA LEU A 543 32.73 16.59 -14.38
C LEU A 543 31.40 17.27 -14.74
N GLY A 544 30.39 17.19 -13.88
CA GLY A 544 29.03 17.60 -14.21
C GLY A 544 28.18 16.46 -14.78
N MET A 545 26.98 16.82 -15.21
CA MET A 545 26.07 15.91 -15.91
C MET A 545 26.61 15.60 -17.30
N LEU A 546 26.51 14.35 -17.76
CA LEU A 546 26.76 13.97 -19.16
C LEU A 546 25.45 13.82 -19.96
N GLY A 547 25.56 13.67 -21.28
CA GLY A 547 24.45 13.44 -22.19
C GLY A 547 24.08 14.66 -23.01
N MET A 548 22.85 14.68 -23.53
CA MET A 548 22.35 15.63 -24.52
C MET A 548 22.63 17.07 -24.12
N HIS A 549 22.30 17.45 -22.89
CA HIS A 549 22.59 18.78 -22.33
C HIS A 549 23.64 18.76 -21.22
N GLY A 550 24.52 17.74 -21.25
CA GLY A 550 25.62 17.61 -20.32
C GLY A 550 26.75 18.61 -20.57
N THR A 551 27.75 18.60 -19.70
CA THR A 551 28.97 19.38 -19.87
C THR A 551 29.83 18.77 -20.97
N TYR A 552 30.60 19.62 -21.64
CA TYR A 552 31.47 19.22 -22.74
C TYR A 552 32.57 18.26 -22.25
N GLU A 553 33.19 18.57 -21.13
CA GLU A 553 34.24 17.74 -20.51
C GLU A 553 33.72 16.37 -20.07
N ALA A 554 32.48 16.24 -19.60
CA ALA A 554 31.93 14.94 -19.20
C ALA A 554 31.70 14.04 -20.43
N ASN A 555 31.17 14.60 -21.52
CA ASN A 555 30.92 13.85 -22.75
C ASN A 555 32.23 13.46 -23.47
N LEU A 556 33.22 14.36 -23.55
CA LEU A 556 34.52 14.02 -24.11
C LEU A 556 35.30 13.02 -23.23
N ALA A 557 35.23 13.18 -21.91
CA ALA A 557 35.80 12.18 -21.00
C ALA A 557 35.16 10.81 -21.21
N THR A 558 33.84 10.76 -21.41
CA THR A 558 33.12 9.51 -21.70
C THR A 558 33.56 8.90 -23.04
N HIS A 559 33.77 9.71 -24.07
CA HIS A 559 34.25 9.23 -25.36
C HIS A 559 35.68 8.66 -25.30
N ASP A 560 36.59 9.37 -24.64
CA ASP A 560 38.03 9.09 -24.71
C ASP A 560 38.57 8.21 -23.57
N CYS A 561 37.70 7.83 -22.62
CA CYS A 561 38.08 6.91 -21.54
C CYS A 561 38.48 5.53 -22.07
N ASP A 562 39.41 4.87 -21.39
CA ASP A 562 39.81 3.50 -21.68
C ASP A 562 39.12 2.46 -20.78
N VAL A 563 38.57 2.90 -19.64
CA VAL A 563 37.70 2.10 -18.77
C VAL A 563 36.52 2.95 -18.32
N LEU A 564 35.30 2.53 -18.70
CA LEU A 564 34.05 3.18 -18.29
C LEU A 564 33.40 2.34 -17.17
N ILE A 565 33.23 2.93 -16.00
CA ILE A 565 32.67 2.25 -14.82
C ILE A 565 31.23 2.73 -14.61
N ALA A 566 30.29 2.04 -15.26
CA ALA A 566 28.87 2.35 -15.21
C ALA A 566 28.22 1.73 -13.96
N LEU A 567 27.80 2.57 -13.01
CA LEU A 567 27.24 2.13 -11.73
C LEU A 567 25.79 2.62 -11.58
N GLY A 568 24.84 1.70 -11.57
CA GLY A 568 23.42 1.99 -11.37
C GLY A 568 22.83 2.90 -12.44
N SER A 569 23.23 2.69 -13.70
CA SER A 569 22.76 3.46 -14.86
C SER A 569 22.27 2.55 -15.98
N ARG A 570 21.36 3.06 -16.82
CA ARG A 570 20.65 2.31 -17.87
C ARG A 570 21.03 2.66 -19.30
N PHE A 571 22.09 3.45 -19.51
CA PHE A 571 22.56 3.90 -20.85
C PHE A 571 21.44 4.50 -21.72
N ASP A 572 20.65 5.41 -21.15
CA ASP A 572 19.53 6.06 -21.85
C ASP A 572 19.95 6.77 -23.14
N ASP A 573 19.02 6.91 -24.11
CA ASP A 573 19.29 7.59 -25.39
C ASP A 573 19.65 9.08 -25.22
N ARG A 574 19.13 9.75 -24.18
CA ARG A 574 19.51 11.13 -23.84
C ARG A 574 20.92 11.22 -23.29
N VAL A 575 21.55 10.11 -22.94
CA VAL A 575 22.96 10.06 -22.54
C VAL A 575 23.84 9.58 -23.68
N THR A 576 23.46 8.50 -24.33
CA THR A 576 24.34 7.79 -25.28
C THR A 576 24.46 8.48 -26.63
N GLY A 577 23.46 9.27 -27.05
CA GLY A 577 23.40 9.79 -28.40
C GLY A 577 23.43 8.64 -29.41
N ARG A 578 24.36 8.67 -30.37
CA ARG A 578 24.57 7.56 -31.29
C ARG A 578 25.26 6.37 -30.60
N VAL A 579 24.51 5.28 -30.42
CA VAL A 579 24.91 4.07 -29.69
C VAL A 579 26.22 3.44 -30.19
N ASP A 580 26.43 3.36 -31.51
CA ASP A 580 27.63 2.75 -32.11
C ASP A 580 28.92 3.55 -31.88
N ALA A 581 28.80 4.82 -31.49
CA ALA A 581 29.90 5.73 -31.20
C ALA A 581 30.05 6.02 -29.70
N PHE A 582 29.24 5.39 -28.85
CA PHE A 582 29.27 5.64 -27.41
C PHE A 582 30.46 4.91 -26.74
N SER A 583 31.39 5.70 -26.18
CA SER A 583 32.60 5.22 -25.50
C SER A 583 33.33 4.11 -26.30
N PRO A 584 33.75 4.38 -27.55
CA PRO A 584 34.04 3.35 -28.54
C PRO A 584 35.28 2.51 -28.23
N THR A 585 36.22 3.02 -27.42
CA THR A 585 37.50 2.33 -27.13
C THR A 585 37.64 1.84 -25.70
N SER A 586 36.62 2.04 -24.86
CA SER A 586 36.68 1.69 -23.44
C SER A 586 36.34 0.23 -23.18
N PHE A 587 37.01 -0.37 -22.20
CA PHE A 587 36.51 -1.55 -21.48
C PHE A 587 35.37 -1.11 -20.56
N LYS A 588 34.17 -1.65 -20.75
CA LYS A 588 32.95 -1.21 -20.07
C LYS A 588 32.58 -2.16 -18.94
N ILE A 589 32.57 -1.63 -17.73
CA ILE A 589 32.05 -2.30 -16.54
C ILE A 589 30.63 -1.78 -16.31
N HIS A 590 29.65 -2.66 -16.12
CA HIS A 590 28.27 -2.28 -15.85
C HIS A 590 27.71 -3.04 -14.66
N ALA A 591 27.44 -2.30 -13.59
CA ALA A 591 26.77 -2.80 -12.40
C ALA A 591 25.32 -2.32 -12.37
N ASP A 592 24.39 -3.27 -12.40
CA ASP A 592 22.95 -3.00 -12.29
C ASP A 592 22.25 -4.13 -11.51
N ILE A 593 21.19 -3.79 -10.77
CA ILE A 593 20.40 -4.75 -10.00
C ILE A 593 19.44 -5.53 -10.91
N ASP A 594 19.07 -4.96 -12.06
CA ASP A 594 18.15 -5.56 -13.01
C ASP A 594 18.93 -6.18 -14.20
N PRO A 595 18.96 -7.52 -14.30
CA PRO A 595 19.62 -8.22 -15.41
C PRO A 595 19.14 -7.77 -16.79
N ALA A 596 17.89 -7.30 -16.91
CA ALA A 596 17.34 -6.84 -18.18
C ALA A 596 17.94 -5.50 -18.66
N GLN A 597 18.71 -4.78 -17.84
CA GLN A 597 19.44 -3.59 -18.27
C GLN A 597 20.84 -3.91 -18.83
N ILE A 598 21.42 -5.05 -18.45
CA ILE A 598 22.73 -5.47 -18.95
C ILE A 598 22.63 -5.82 -20.43
N ASN A 599 23.55 -5.30 -21.26
CA ASN A 599 23.58 -5.52 -22.71
C ASN A 599 22.30 -5.11 -23.46
N LYS A 600 21.43 -4.31 -22.85
CA LYS A 600 20.17 -3.87 -23.46
C LYS A 600 20.38 -2.85 -24.59
N ILE A 601 21.25 -1.87 -24.34
CA ILE A 601 21.53 -0.75 -25.26
C ILE A 601 23.01 -0.79 -25.68
N ILE A 602 23.90 -0.79 -24.70
CA ILE A 602 25.35 -0.84 -24.91
C ILE A 602 25.86 -2.23 -24.52
N HIS A 603 26.69 -2.84 -25.38
CA HIS A 603 27.38 -4.07 -25.04
C HIS A 603 28.52 -3.78 -24.07
N VAL A 604 28.64 -4.60 -23.01
CA VAL A 604 29.58 -4.38 -21.91
C VAL A 604 30.54 -5.56 -21.76
N ASP A 605 31.76 -5.28 -21.31
CA ASP A 605 32.83 -6.28 -21.19
C ASP A 605 32.77 -7.03 -19.85
N GLU A 606 32.39 -6.34 -18.76
CA GLU A 606 32.18 -6.95 -17.45
C GLU A 606 30.82 -6.53 -16.89
N ALA A 607 29.92 -7.50 -16.72
CA ALA A 607 28.59 -7.30 -16.15
C ALA A 607 28.54 -7.75 -14.70
N ILE A 608 28.05 -6.89 -13.81
CA ILE A 608 27.88 -7.17 -12.39
C ILE A 608 26.40 -7.05 -12.05
N ILE A 609 25.75 -8.19 -11.84
CA ILE A 609 24.34 -8.24 -11.43
C ILE A 609 24.28 -8.20 -9.91
N GLY A 610 23.75 -7.11 -9.35
CA GLY A 610 23.64 -6.93 -7.91
C GLY A 610 23.27 -5.52 -7.51
N ASP A 611 23.05 -5.31 -6.22
CA ASP A 611 22.87 -3.97 -5.69
C ASP A 611 24.16 -3.18 -5.87
N VAL A 612 24.04 -1.93 -6.33
CA VAL A 612 25.19 -1.12 -6.70
C VAL A 612 25.95 -0.63 -5.46
N GLY A 613 25.27 -0.41 -4.33
CA GLY A 613 25.91 -0.08 -3.05
C GLY A 613 26.77 -1.23 -2.54
N GLU A 614 26.24 -2.46 -2.55
CA GLU A 614 27.00 -3.68 -2.25
C GLU A 614 28.16 -3.89 -3.24
N THR A 615 27.95 -3.60 -4.52
CA THR A 615 29.00 -3.66 -5.55
C THR A 615 30.13 -2.70 -5.24
N ILE A 616 29.83 -1.45 -4.89
CA ILE A 616 30.83 -0.45 -4.54
C ILE A 616 31.56 -0.84 -3.25
N ALA A 617 30.86 -1.38 -2.26
CA ALA A 617 31.48 -1.88 -1.03
C ALA A 617 32.49 -2.99 -1.32
N MET A 618 32.14 -3.96 -2.19
CA MET A 618 33.08 -5.00 -2.60
C MET A 618 34.23 -4.45 -3.47
N MET A 619 33.97 -3.46 -4.32
CA MET A 619 35.03 -2.78 -5.10
C MET A 619 36.04 -2.08 -4.19
N LEU A 620 35.58 -1.44 -3.10
CA LEU A 620 36.45 -0.82 -2.10
C LEU A 620 37.36 -1.85 -1.44
N GLU A 621 36.79 -2.96 -0.95
CA GLU A 621 37.56 -4.04 -0.32
C GLU A 621 38.59 -4.64 -1.28
N GLU A 622 38.20 -4.85 -2.53
CA GLU A 622 39.07 -5.48 -3.52
C GLU A 622 40.15 -4.53 -4.02
N TRP A 623 39.85 -3.23 -4.12
CA TRP A 623 40.84 -2.21 -4.47
C TRP A 623 41.98 -2.11 -3.46
N GLU A 624 41.69 -2.33 -2.18
CA GLU A 624 42.69 -2.35 -1.10
C GLU A 624 43.57 -3.62 -1.11
N LYS A 625 43.05 -4.75 -1.63
CA LYS A 625 43.80 -6.02 -1.76
C LYS A 625 44.69 -6.08 -2.99
N GLU A 626 44.21 -5.55 -4.11
CA GLU A 626 44.96 -5.51 -5.37
C GLU A 626 46.21 -4.62 -5.25
N PRO A 627 47.29 -4.89 -6.03
CA PRO A 627 48.50 -4.08 -6.02
C PRO A 627 48.22 -2.57 -6.17
N ALA A 628 49.16 -1.75 -5.70
CA ALA A 628 49.05 -0.30 -5.82
C ALA A 628 48.81 0.12 -7.27
N PHE A 629 47.98 1.15 -7.48
CA PHE A 629 47.73 1.71 -8.80
C PHE A 629 49.03 2.31 -9.36
N THR A 630 49.52 1.80 -10.49
CA THR A 630 50.83 2.12 -11.06
C THR A 630 50.79 3.18 -12.17
N HIS A 631 49.60 3.54 -12.69
CA HIS A 631 49.42 4.47 -13.80
C HIS A 631 49.16 5.93 -13.34
N GLN A 632 49.79 6.36 -12.24
CA GLN A 632 49.60 7.71 -11.69
C GLN A 632 50.02 8.82 -12.67
N LYS A 633 51.05 8.57 -13.48
CA LYS A 633 51.50 9.53 -14.48
C LYS A 633 50.46 9.71 -15.58
N GLU A 634 49.94 8.61 -16.12
CA GLU A 634 48.91 8.65 -17.16
C GLU A 634 47.59 9.23 -16.64
N LEU A 635 47.22 8.95 -15.38
CA LEU A 635 46.06 9.57 -14.75
C LEU A 635 46.23 11.10 -14.63
N ALA A 636 47.43 11.59 -14.28
CA ALA A 636 47.70 13.03 -14.25
C ALA A 636 47.64 13.66 -15.66
N GLU A 637 48.17 12.97 -16.68
CA GLU A 637 48.03 13.37 -18.08
C GLU A 637 46.55 13.39 -18.51
N TRP A 638 45.75 12.45 -18.01
CA TRP A 638 44.32 12.39 -18.26
C TRP A 638 43.57 13.57 -17.64
N TRP A 639 43.86 13.90 -16.37
CA TRP A 639 43.32 15.10 -15.73
C TRP A 639 43.70 16.38 -16.46
N ASN A 640 44.96 16.53 -16.91
CA ASN A 640 45.36 17.70 -17.71
C ASN A 640 44.52 17.86 -18.99
N ARG A 641 44.16 16.75 -19.64
CA ARG A 641 43.30 16.78 -20.83
C ARG A 641 41.86 17.14 -20.47
N ILE A 642 41.32 16.61 -19.38
CA ILE A 642 40.00 16.98 -18.88
C ILE A 642 39.94 18.46 -18.50
N ASP A 643 40.96 18.97 -17.81
CA ASP A 643 41.02 20.37 -17.40
C ASP A 643 41.15 21.32 -18.60
N ALA A 644 41.81 20.88 -19.68
CA ALA A 644 41.83 21.63 -20.94
C ALA A 644 40.43 21.75 -21.56
N TRP A 645 39.58 20.72 -21.46
CA TRP A 645 38.19 20.80 -21.89
C TRP A 645 37.34 21.65 -20.96
N ARG A 646 37.51 21.50 -19.65
CA ARG A 646 36.82 22.30 -18.63
C ARG A 646 37.14 23.79 -18.77
N ALA A 647 38.37 24.13 -19.17
CA ALA A 647 38.79 25.51 -19.42
C ALA A 647 38.02 26.22 -20.57
N LEU A 648 37.31 25.47 -21.42
CA LEU A 648 36.38 26.06 -22.40
C LEU A 648 35.18 26.76 -21.72
N ASP A 649 34.89 26.39 -20.47
CA ASP A 649 33.75 26.91 -19.70
C ASP A 649 32.46 26.78 -20.52
N CYS A 650 32.10 25.53 -20.81
CA CYS A 650 31.06 25.19 -21.80
C CYS A 650 29.65 25.65 -21.39
N LEU A 651 29.44 25.97 -20.11
CA LEU A 651 28.20 26.52 -19.56
C LEU A 651 28.22 28.06 -19.48
N ARG A 652 29.30 28.73 -19.91
CA ARG A 652 29.40 30.18 -19.85
C ARG A 652 28.35 30.83 -20.72
N PHE A 653 27.68 31.82 -20.13
CA PHE A 653 26.73 32.71 -20.78
C PHE A 653 27.04 34.17 -20.41
N THR A 654 26.64 35.11 -21.26
CA THR A 654 26.80 36.55 -20.99
C THR A 654 25.49 37.17 -20.52
N GLN A 655 25.47 37.81 -19.36
CA GLN A 655 24.34 38.62 -18.87
C GLN A 655 24.70 40.11 -18.96
N ASP A 656 23.87 40.91 -19.62
CA ASP A 656 23.97 42.37 -19.56
C ASP A 656 23.74 42.84 -18.12
N GLN A 657 24.65 43.67 -17.60
CA GLN A 657 24.66 44.14 -16.21
C GLN A 657 23.90 45.46 -16.01
N ALA A 658 23.30 46.03 -17.07
CA ALA A 658 22.44 47.20 -16.91
C ALA A 658 21.28 46.90 -15.94
N PRO A 659 20.91 47.83 -15.03
CA PRO A 659 19.86 47.60 -14.04
C PRO A 659 18.50 47.18 -14.62
N ASP A 660 18.16 47.68 -15.80
CA ASP A 660 16.94 47.44 -16.57
C ASP A 660 17.07 46.31 -17.60
N ALA A 661 18.22 45.60 -17.64
CA ALA A 661 18.45 44.52 -18.57
C ALA A 661 17.47 43.35 -18.37
N VAL A 662 17.11 42.71 -19.49
CA VAL A 662 16.38 41.44 -19.51
C VAL A 662 17.21 40.36 -18.84
N ILE A 663 16.55 39.53 -18.03
CA ILE A 663 17.20 38.45 -17.27
C ILE A 663 17.38 37.25 -18.19
N LYS A 664 18.59 36.69 -18.26
CA LYS A 664 18.81 35.38 -18.86
C LYS A 664 18.36 34.26 -17.90
N PRO A 665 17.75 33.17 -18.38
CA PRO A 665 17.30 32.08 -17.51
C PRO A 665 18.45 31.42 -16.74
N GLN A 666 19.64 31.31 -17.34
CA GLN A 666 20.86 30.83 -16.68
C GLN A 666 21.24 31.74 -15.50
N GLN A 667 21.10 33.07 -15.65
CA GLN A 667 21.34 34.04 -14.58
C GLN A 667 20.34 33.83 -13.43
N ALA A 668 19.05 33.69 -13.74
CA ALA A 668 18.01 33.49 -12.74
C ALA A 668 18.30 32.25 -11.88
N ILE A 669 18.56 31.10 -12.52
CA ILE A 669 18.80 29.83 -11.84
C ILE A 669 20.09 29.88 -11.03
N ARG A 670 21.18 30.45 -11.57
CA ARG A 670 22.44 30.63 -10.83
C ARG A 670 22.23 31.45 -9.56
N ARG A 671 21.48 32.56 -9.62
CA ARG A 671 21.20 33.40 -8.45
C ARG A 671 20.28 32.71 -7.44
N ILE A 672 19.28 31.94 -7.90
CA ILE A 672 18.44 31.12 -7.01
C ILE A 672 19.32 30.13 -6.23
N TYR A 673 20.23 29.42 -6.91
CA TYR A 673 21.17 28.49 -6.28
C TYR A 673 22.08 29.15 -5.25
N GLU A 674 22.77 30.24 -5.64
CA GLU A 674 23.72 30.95 -4.77
C GLU A 674 23.02 31.51 -3.52
N LEU A 675 21.87 32.16 -3.68
CA LEU A 675 21.11 32.73 -2.58
C LEU A 675 20.45 31.66 -1.69
N ALA A 676 20.01 30.53 -2.26
CA ALA A 676 19.52 29.40 -1.46
C ALA A 676 20.64 28.82 -0.58
N ARG A 677 21.86 28.67 -1.11
CA ARG A 677 23.04 28.22 -0.34
C ARG A 677 23.40 29.15 0.80
N GLU A 678 23.32 30.47 0.59
CA GLU A 678 23.55 31.48 1.64
C GLU A 678 22.64 31.28 2.85
N THR A 679 21.44 30.71 2.67
CA THR A 679 20.53 30.45 3.79
C THR A 679 20.97 29.30 4.70
N GLY A 680 21.87 28.42 4.24
CA GLY A 680 22.34 27.25 4.99
C GLY A 680 21.28 26.20 5.29
N ARG A 681 20.07 26.32 4.72
CA ARG A 681 18.96 25.37 4.93
C ARG A 681 19.16 24.10 4.11
N ASP A 682 18.72 22.97 4.66
CA ASP A 682 18.57 21.75 3.86
C ASP A 682 17.55 21.99 2.75
N THR A 683 17.97 21.79 1.50
CA THR A 683 17.26 22.30 0.33
C THR A 683 16.90 21.18 -0.63
N TYR A 684 15.60 21.03 -0.93
CA TYR A 684 15.07 20.12 -1.93
C TYR A 684 14.56 20.92 -3.12
N VAL A 685 14.90 20.46 -4.32
CA VAL A 685 14.52 21.13 -5.57
C VAL A 685 13.73 20.17 -6.41
N SER A 686 12.46 20.48 -6.63
CA SER A 686 11.69 19.92 -7.72
C SER A 686 11.87 20.72 -8.99
N THR A 687 11.65 20.08 -10.13
CA THR A 687 11.51 20.81 -11.38
C THR A 687 10.30 20.34 -12.14
N GLU A 688 9.77 21.26 -12.93
CA GLU A 688 8.99 20.92 -14.10
C GLU A 688 9.89 20.36 -15.23
N VAL A 689 9.34 20.16 -16.44
CA VAL A 689 10.08 19.62 -17.59
C VAL A 689 10.22 20.68 -18.69
N GLY A 690 11.44 20.83 -19.23
CA GLY A 690 11.75 21.79 -20.29
C GLY A 690 13.18 22.35 -20.19
N GLN A 691 13.44 23.54 -20.76
CA GLN A 691 14.77 24.16 -20.67
C GLN A 691 15.15 24.52 -19.23
N HIS A 692 14.20 25.01 -18.42
CA HIS A 692 14.42 25.32 -17.01
C HIS A 692 14.91 24.11 -16.20
N GLN A 693 14.44 22.89 -16.54
CA GLN A 693 14.92 21.63 -15.94
C GLN A 693 16.40 21.41 -16.23
N MET A 694 16.81 21.60 -17.48
CA MET A 694 18.20 21.41 -17.91
C MET A 694 19.12 22.48 -17.33
N TRP A 695 18.70 23.74 -17.35
CA TRP A 695 19.47 24.80 -16.69
C TRP A 695 19.54 24.60 -15.17
N ALA A 696 18.48 24.11 -14.51
CA ALA A 696 18.54 23.73 -13.11
C ALA A 696 19.56 22.59 -12.89
N ALA A 697 19.58 21.56 -13.74
CA ALA A 697 20.56 20.48 -13.66
C ALA A 697 22.01 20.96 -13.92
N GLN A 698 22.21 21.99 -14.76
CA GLN A 698 23.52 22.54 -15.11
C GLN A 698 24.06 23.50 -14.05
N PHE A 699 23.22 24.39 -13.50
CA PHE A 699 23.63 25.52 -12.66
C PHE A 699 23.28 25.36 -11.17
N PHE A 700 22.45 24.39 -10.80
CA PHE A 700 22.12 24.08 -9.41
C PHE A 700 22.84 22.80 -8.96
N GLN A 701 23.91 22.95 -8.17
CA GLN A 701 24.72 21.79 -7.75
C GLN A 701 24.16 21.16 -6.47
N PHE A 702 24.15 19.83 -6.43
CA PHE A 702 23.69 19.06 -5.28
C PHE A 702 24.87 18.35 -4.60
N ASP A 703 25.08 18.64 -3.31
CA ASP A 703 26.17 18.02 -2.53
C ASP A 703 25.71 16.77 -1.74
N HIS A 704 24.40 16.47 -1.76
CA HIS A 704 23.77 15.35 -1.07
C HIS A 704 22.76 14.63 -1.96
N PRO A 705 22.57 13.30 -1.79
CA PRO A 705 21.59 12.55 -2.56
C PRO A 705 20.16 12.93 -2.14
N ASN A 706 19.17 12.50 -2.93
CA ASN A 706 17.75 12.65 -2.63
C ASN A 706 17.24 14.11 -2.56
N ARG A 707 18.03 15.10 -3.00
CA ARG A 707 17.67 16.53 -3.05
C ARG A 707 17.13 17.01 -4.40
N TRP A 708 17.41 16.27 -5.46
CA TRP A 708 16.96 16.54 -6.82
C TRP A 708 15.74 15.70 -7.15
N LEU A 709 14.62 16.36 -7.45
CA LEU A 709 13.31 15.74 -7.67
C LEU A 709 12.79 16.13 -9.05
N THR A 710 13.03 15.31 -10.06
CA THR A 710 12.64 15.61 -11.44
C THR A 710 12.08 14.36 -12.12
N SER A 711 11.22 14.56 -13.12
CA SER A 711 10.81 13.52 -14.06
C SER A 711 11.81 13.46 -15.21
N GLY A 712 12.61 12.38 -15.26
CA GLY A 712 13.65 12.22 -16.27
C GLY A 712 13.26 11.25 -17.38
N GLY A 713 12.83 10.04 -17.01
CA GLY A 713 12.61 8.95 -17.95
C GLY A 713 11.37 9.12 -18.82
N LEU A 714 10.27 9.63 -18.27
CA LEU A 714 9.06 9.95 -19.04
C LEU A 714 9.04 11.43 -19.46
N GLY A 715 9.57 12.34 -18.63
CA GLY A 715 9.59 13.78 -18.91
C GLY A 715 8.20 14.41 -18.79
N THR A 716 7.50 14.17 -17.67
CA THR A 716 6.13 14.63 -17.45
C THR A 716 6.06 16.10 -17.03
N MET A 717 5.54 16.96 -17.90
CA MET A 717 5.16 18.34 -17.53
C MET A 717 4.03 18.31 -16.49
N GLY A 718 4.11 19.16 -15.46
CA GLY A 718 3.21 19.16 -14.30
C GLY A 718 3.70 18.31 -13.13
N TYR A 719 4.95 17.83 -13.15
CA TYR A 719 5.55 17.03 -12.08
C TYR A 719 5.99 17.90 -10.89
N GLY A 720 6.60 19.05 -11.17
CA GLY A 720 7.36 19.85 -10.21
C GLY A 720 6.53 20.32 -9.03
N LEU A 721 5.37 20.93 -9.30
CA LEU A 721 4.51 21.47 -8.25
C LEU A 721 3.98 20.37 -7.28
N PRO A 722 3.39 19.25 -7.74
CA PRO A 722 3.06 18.13 -6.86
C PRO A 722 4.27 17.52 -6.14
N ALA A 723 5.42 17.42 -6.81
CA ALA A 723 6.64 16.89 -6.20
C ALA A 723 7.11 17.75 -5.01
N ALA A 724 7.03 19.08 -5.14
CA ALA A 724 7.31 20.00 -4.04
C ALA A 724 6.36 19.80 -2.85
N VAL A 725 5.06 19.53 -3.10
CA VAL A 725 4.10 19.15 -2.05
C VAL A 725 4.56 17.89 -1.32
N GLY A 726 4.92 16.84 -2.07
CA GLY A 726 5.40 15.58 -1.51
C GLY A 726 6.64 15.73 -0.63
N ALA A 727 7.62 16.48 -1.12
CA ALA A 727 8.87 16.76 -0.42
C ALA A 727 8.66 17.61 0.84
N GLN A 728 7.85 18.68 0.77
CA GLN A 728 7.60 19.54 1.93
C GLN A 728 6.80 18.83 3.03
N ILE A 729 5.89 17.91 2.66
CA ILE A 729 5.19 17.05 3.62
C ILE A 729 6.15 16.08 4.32
N ALA A 730 7.15 15.57 3.59
CA ALA A 730 8.20 14.71 4.15
C ALA A 730 9.17 15.48 5.05
N HIS A 731 9.52 16.71 4.66
CA HIS A 731 10.56 17.54 5.26
C HIS A 731 10.00 18.92 5.64
N PRO A 732 9.20 19.02 6.72
CA PRO A 732 8.47 20.24 7.05
C PRO A 732 9.36 21.45 7.36
N ASP A 733 10.58 21.23 7.85
CA ASP A 733 11.53 22.29 8.23
C ASP A 733 12.54 22.63 7.10
N ALA A 734 12.52 21.89 5.99
CA ALA A 734 13.43 22.10 4.88
C ALA A 734 12.95 23.21 3.94
N LEU A 735 13.90 23.81 3.21
CA LEU A 735 13.59 24.69 2.09
C LEU A 735 13.22 23.83 0.88
N VAL A 736 11.95 23.84 0.47
CA VAL A 736 11.51 23.16 -0.76
C VAL A 736 11.21 24.19 -1.83
N MET A 737 11.87 24.03 -2.97
CA MET A 737 11.73 24.92 -4.12
C MET A 737 11.28 24.14 -5.35
N ASP A 738 10.46 24.77 -6.17
CA ASP A 738 10.09 24.29 -7.49
C ASP A 738 10.66 25.24 -8.55
N ILE A 739 11.57 24.74 -9.39
CA ILE A 739 12.09 25.48 -10.55
C ILE A 739 11.24 25.10 -11.74
N ALA A 740 10.35 26.01 -12.12
CA ALA A 740 9.26 25.72 -13.04
C ALA A 740 9.38 26.51 -14.35
N GLY A 741 8.81 25.95 -15.42
CA GLY A 741 8.46 26.70 -16.62
C GLY A 741 6.97 27.00 -16.62
N GLU A 742 6.58 28.14 -17.18
CA GLU A 742 5.20 28.62 -17.13
C GLU A 742 4.20 27.65 -17.76
N ALA A 743 4.52 27.07 -18.93
CA ALA A 743 3.65 26.10 -19.59
C ALA A 743 3.45 24.80 -18.78
N SER A 744 4.50 24.35 -18.09
CA SER A 744 4.45 23.13 -17.27
C SER A 744 3.67 23.34 -15.98
N THR A 745 3.81 24.50 -15.32
CA THR A 745 3.04 24.85 -14.13
C THR A 745 1.53 24.78 -14.39
N LEU A 746 1.07 25.13 -15.60
CA LEU A 746 -0.36 25.08 -15.95
C LEU A 746 -0.94 23.65 -15.92
N MET A 747 -0.12 22.61 -16.06
CA MET A 747 -0.59 21.22 -16.14
C MET A 747 -1.15 20.68 -14.82
N ASN A 748 -0.62 21.13 -13.68
CA ASN A 748 -1.10 20.76 -12.34
C ASN A 748 -1.28 21.97 -11.41
N ILE A 749 -1.61 23.12 -11.98
CA ILE A 749 -1.75 24.42 -11.28
C ILE A 749 -2.74 24.38 -10.11
N GLN A 750 -3.72 23.48 -10.16
CA GLN A 750 -4.70 23.28 -9.09
C GLN A 750 -4.05 22.88 -7.75
N GLU A 751 -2.83 22.33 -7.76
CA GLU A 751 -2.13 21.94 -6.53
C GLU A 751 -1.66 23.13 -5.68
N LEU A 752 -1.76 24.36 -6.19
CA LEU A 752 -1.73 25.57 -5.34
C LEU A 752 -2.81 25.50 -4.24
N GLY A 753 -3.96 24.89 -4.54
CA GLY A 753 -5.01 24.62 -3.55
C GLY A 753 -4.60 23.60 -2.49
N THR A 754 -3.73 22.64 -2.83
CA THR A 754 -3.16 21.68 -1.88
C THR A 754 -2.13 22.36 -0.99
N ILE A 755 -1.21 23.14 -1.58
CA ILE A 755 -0.23 23.96 -0.86
C ILE A 755 -0.93 24.88 0.14
N ALA A 756 -1.98 25.58 -0.28
CA ALA A 756 -2.76 26.47 0.58
C ALA A 756 -3.46 25.71 1.72
N GLN A 757 -4.14 24.60 1.42
CA GLN A 757 -4.85 23.80 2.42
C GLN A 757 -3.93 23.31 3.54
N TYR A 758 -2.70 22.91 3.18
CA TYR A 758 -1.72 22.38 4.12
C TYR A 758 -0.71 23.43 4.62
N ARG A 759 -0.84 24.69 4.18
CA ARG A 759 0.04 25.83 4.52
C ARG A 759 1.51 25.50 4.28
N LEU A 760 1.80 24.87 3.15
CA LEU A 760 3.15 24.41 2.82
C LEU A 760 4.01 25.60 2.38
N PRO A 761 5.20 25.83 2.97
CA PRO A 761 6.03 27.00 2.68
C PRO A 761 6.88 26.84 1.41
N VAL A 762 6.33 26.21 0.37
CA VAL A 762 7.02 25.94 -0.91
C VAL A 762 7.33 27.25 -1.65
N LYS A 763 8.55 27.34 -2.24
CA LYS A 763 8.96 28.48 -3.07
C LYS A 763 8.96 28.09 -4.55
N ILE A 764 8.07 28.68 -5.33
CA ILE A 764 7.89 28.34 -6.74
C ILE A 764 8.54 29.45 -7.56
N PHE A 765 9.60 29.13 -8.31
CA PHE A 765 10.29 30.05 -9.20
C PHE A 765 9.94 29.71 -10.64
N ILE A 766 9.05 30.49 -11.24
CA ILE A 766 8.63 30.33 -12.63
C ILE A 766 9.62 31.10 -13.50
N ILE A 767 10.38 30.37 -14.31
CA ILE A 767 11.30 30.89 -15.32
C ILE A 767 10.49 31.18 -16.58
N ASN A 768 9.78 32.31 -16.56
CA ASN A 768 8.75 32.64 -17.53
C ASN A 768 9.36 33.22 -18.80
N ASN A 769 9.39 32.40 -19.86
CA ASN A 769 9.88 32.81 -21.16
C ASN A 769 8.77 32.91 -22.21
N HIS A 770 7.49 32.74 -21.85
CA HIS A 770 6.31 32.74 -22.72
C HIS A 770 6.22 31.61 -23.77
N TYR A 771 7.09 30.61 -23.72
CA TYR A 771 7.15 29.51 -24.67
C TYR A 771 7.29 28.15 -23.99
N MET A 772 6.82 27.10 -24.67
CA MET A 772 7.35 25.76 -24.49
C MET A 772 8.81 25.72 -25.01
N GLY A 773 9.73 26.33 -24.26
CA GLY A 773 11.06 26.73 -24.75
C GLY A 773 11.89 25.57 -25.30
N MET A 774 11.75 24.36 -24.75
CA MET A 774 12.42 23.18 -25.30
C MET A 774 11.91 22.85 -26.71
N VAL A 775 10.59 22.86 -26.92
CA VAL A 775 9.97 22.65 -28.24
C VAL A 775 10.33 23.78 -29.19
N ARG A 776 10.31 25.03 -28.71
CA ARG A 776 10.73 26.22 -29.48
C ARG A 776 12.17 26.07 -29.99
N GLN A 777 13.11 25.69 -29.13
CA GLN A 777 14.52 25.45 -29.50
C GLN A 777 14.65 24.42 -30.63
N TRP A 778 13.94 23.30 -30.56
CA TRP A 778 13.95 22.30 -31.64
C TRP A 778 13.36 22.83 -32.95
N GLN A 779 12.30 23.65 -32.88
CA GLN A 779 11.71 24.31 -34.06
C GLN A 779 12.66 25.32 -34.72
N GLU A 780 13.44 26.06 -33.93
CA GLU A 780 14.50 26.96 -34.42
C GLU A 780 15.57 26.17 -35.18
N LEU A 781 16.11 25.14 -34.54
CA LEU A 781 17.25 24.38 -35.03
C LEU A 781 16.93 23.52 -36.25
N LEU A 782 15.72 22.94 -36.34
CA LEU A 782 15.39 21.92 -37.34
C LEU A 782 14.30 22.33 -38.33
N HIS A 783 13.47 23.31 -38.00
CA HIS A 783 12.26 23.61 -38.78
C HIS A 783 12.21 25.05 -39.29
N GLY A 784 13.37 25.72 -39.37
CA GLY A 784 13.48 27.06 -39.92
C GLY A 784 12.75 28.11 -39.07
N SER A 785 12.74 27.91 -37.74
CA SER A 785 12.10 28.83 -36.79
C SER A 785 10.59 29.02 -37.01
N ARG A 786 9.90 27.96 -37.45
CA ARG A 786 8.44 27.93 -37.56
C ARG A 786 7.84 27.53 -36.22
N TYR A 787 7.46 28.51 -35.41
CA TYR A 787 6.89 28.31 -34.08
C TYR A 787 5.43 27.83 -34.14
N SER A 788 5.25 26.52 -34.18
CA SER A 788 3.93 25.86 -34.25
C SER A 788 3.47 25.52 -32.83
N GLU A 789 2.48 26.24 -32.32
CA GLU A 789 1.78 25.95 -31.04
C GLU A 789 2.71 25.80 -29.83
N SER A 790 3.86 26.47 -29.87
CA SER A 790 4.89 26.46 -28.83
C SER A 790 4.98 27.78 -28.05
N TYR A 791 4.14 28.77 -28.37
CA TYR A 791 4.01 30.04 -27.65
C TYR A 791 2.73 30.04 -26.79
N SER A 792 2.69 30.87 -25.75
CA SER A 792 1.51 31.02 -24.88
C SER A 792 1.15 32.48 -24.61
N ASP A 793 0.26 33.05 -25.43
CA ASP A 793 -0.30 34.40 -25.19
C ASP A 793 -1.30 34.45 -24.01
N ALA A 794 -1.88 33.30 -23.66
CA ALA A 794 -2.97 33.19 -22.69
C ALA A 794 -2.50 32.77 -21.29
N LEU A 795 -1.32 33.23 -20.85
CA LEU A 795 -0.81 32.94 -19.51
C LEU A 795 -1.61 33.70 -18.43
N PRO A 796 -1.88 33.08 -17.26
CA PRO A 796 -2.49 33.78 -16.14
C PRO A 796 -1.50 34.77 -15.51
N ASP A 797 -2.02 35.75 -14.79
CA ASP A 797 -1.20 36.59 -13.92
C ASP A 797 -0.79 35.79 -12.67
N PHE A 798 0.42 35.21 -12.69
CA PHE A 798 0.91 34.33 -11.62
C PHE A 798 0.96 35.00 -10.24
N VAL A 799 1.14 36.33 -10.17
CA VAL A 799 1.09 37.08 -8.92
C VAL A 799 -0.31 37.02 -8.31
N LYS A 800 -1.33 37.38 -9.09
CA LYS A 800 -2.74 37.33 -8.66
C LYS A 800 -3.20 35.90 -8.40
N LEU A 801 -2.67 34.94 -9.16
CA LEU A 801 -2.95 33.53 -8.94
C LEU A 801 -2.45 33.08 -7.57
N ALA A 802 -1.22 33.43 -7.18
CA ALA A 802 -0.70 33.14 -5.85
C ALA A 802 -1.60 33.71 -4.75
N GLU A 803 -1.99 34.98 -4.90
CA GLU A 803 -2.90 35.68 -3.97
C GLU A 803 -4.27 35.00 -3.87
N SER A 804 -4.81 34.50 -5.00
CA SER A 804 -6.08 33.79 -5.04
C SER A 804 -6.09 32.49 -4.23
N PHE A 805 -4.92 31.89 -4.01
CA PHE A 805 -4.69 30.72 -3.16
C PHE A 805 -4.07 31.09 -1.81
N HIS A 806 -4.16 32.36 -1.38
CA HIS A 806 -3.64 32.86 -0.10
C HIS A 806 -2.11 32.77 0.07
N GLY A 807 -1.37 32.63 -1.03
CA GLY A 807 0.08 32.72 -1.07
C GLY A 807 0.58 34.13 -1.41
N THR A 808 1.90 34.30 -1.41
CA THR A 808 2.56 35.54 -1.81
C THR A 808 2.97 35.46 -3.28
N GLY A 809 2.55 36.43 -4.09
CA GLY A 809 2.98 36.56 -5.48
C GLY A 809 4.03 37.66 -5.63
N LEU A 810 5.13 37.37 -6.32
CA LEU A 810 6.19 38.33 -6.65
C LEU A 810 6.49 38.25 -8.16
N ARG A 811 6.90 39.36 -8.77
CA ARG A 811 7.31 39.40 -10.18
C ARG A 811 8.62 40.14 -10.33
N VAL A 812 9.48 39.62 -11.21
CA VAL A 812 10.77 40.20 -11.57
C VAL A 812 10.79 40.40 -13.09
N THR A 813 11.01 41.62 -13.55
CA THR A 813 11.05 41.94 -15.00
C THR A 813 12.41 42.44 -15.47
N GLN A 814 13.32 42.76 -14.55
CA GLN A 814 14.63 43.33 -14.85
C GLN A 814 15.68 42.89 -13.84
N LEU A 815 16.95 42.89 -14.26
CA LEU A 815 18.06 42.35 -13.49
C LEU A 815 18.20 42.97 -12.09
N SER A 816 18.02 44.29 -11.95
CA SER A 816 18.16 44.98 -10.66
C SER A 816 17.19 44.52 -9.56
N GLN A 817 16.09 43.84 -9.92
CA GLN A 817 15.10 43.35 -8.96
C GLN A 817 15.35 41.91 -8.52
N LEU A 818 16.17 41.15 -9.28
CA LEU A 818 16.25 39.70 -9.19
C LEU A 818 16.66 39.21 -7.80
N ASP A 819 17.81 39.68 -7.33
CA ASP A 819 18.41 39.24 -6.07
C ASP A 819 17.53 39.56 -4.86
N ASP A 820 17.01 40.78 -4.78
CA ASP A 820 16.20 41.22 -3.65
C ASP A 820 14.87 40.48 -3.60
N THR A 821 14.27 40.20 -4.76
CA THR A 821 13.04 39.41 -4.85
C THR A 821 13.27 37.96 -4.44
N ILE A 822 14.38 37.34 -4.87
CA ILE A 822 14.73 35.97 -4.44
C ILE A 822 14.95 35.94 -2.93
N ARG A 823 15.69 36.88 -2.35
CA ARG A 823 15.89 36.95 -0.88
C ARG A 823 14.56 37.12 -0.15
N GLN A 824 13.68 37.98 -0.64
CA GLN A 824 12.34 38.16 -0.08
C GLN A 824 11.53 36.85 -0.12
N ALA A 825 11.55 36.13 -1.24
CA ALA A 825 10.86 34.85 -1.39
C ALA A 825 11.41 33.80 -0.43
N LEU A 826 12.74 33.70 -0.32
CA LEU A 826 13.42 32.74 0.56
C LEU A 826 13.18 33.03 2.04
N ALA A 827 13.05 34.30 2.43
CA ALA A 827 12.81 34.73 3.82
C ALA A 827 11.34 34.64 4.24
N HIS A 828 10.40 34.48 3.31
CA HIS A 828 8.98 34.42 3.62
C HIS A 828 8.59 33.05 4.23
N ASP A 829 7.79 33.06 5.30
CA ASP A 829 7.37 31.85 6.01
C ASP A 829 6.29 31.03 5.27
N GLY A 830 5.53 31.64 4.34
CA GLY A 830 4.46 30.99 3.60
C GLY A 830 4.83 30.54 2.19
N PRO A 831 3.87 30.03 1.40
CA PRO A 831 4.09 29.73 -0.02
C PRO A 831 4.32 31.02 -0.82
N VAL A 832 5.29 30.98 -1.74
CA VAL A 832 5.61 32.10 -2.64
C VAL A 832 5.64 31.62 -4.08
N ILE A 833 5.03 32.38 -4.98
CA ILE A 833 5.28 32.27 -6.43
C ILE A 833 6.09 33.49 -6.85
N VAL A 834 7.23 33.25 -7.49
CA VAL A 834 8.07 34.28 -8.11
C VAL A 834 8.02 34.07 -9.62
N ASP A 835 7.36 34.99 -10.31
CA ASP A 835 7.29 35.04 -11.77
C ASP A 835 8.50 35.83 -12.29
N ILE A 836 9.52 35.14 -12.77
CA ILE A 836 10.76 35.74 -13.29
C ILE A 836 10.64 35.79 -14.81
N CYS A 837 10.37 36.98 -15.36
CA CYS A 837 10.36 37.19 -16.80
C CYS A 837 11.79 37.14 -17.33
N VAL A 838 12.07 36.18 -18.20
CA VAL A 838 13.40 35.94 -18.78
C VAL A 838 13.39 36.12 -20.30
N ALA A 839 14.57 36.17 -20.89
CA ALA A 839 14.73 36.27 -22.35
C ALA A 839 14.05 35.10 -23.09
N GLU A 840 13.15 35.44 -24.01
CA GLU A 840 12.29 34.48 -24.73
C GLU A 840 13.06 33.57 -25.69
N GLY A 841 14.18 34.05 -26.26
CA GLY A 841 14.91 33.36 -27.34
C GLY A 841 16.11 32.52 -26.89
N GLU A 842 16.29 32.31 -25.60
CA GLU A 842 17.46 31.59 -25.07
C GLU A 842 17.37 30.07 -25.32
N ASN A 843 18.49 29.47 -25.71
CA ASN A 843 18.61 28.04 -26.02
C ASN A 843 19.49 27.33 -24.98
N CYS A 844 19.16 26.08 -24.68
CA CYS A 844 19.91 25.25 -23.73
C CYS A 844 21.11 24.61 -24.43
N PHE A 845 22.30 25.06 -24.04
CA PHE A 845 23.60 24.54 -24.49
C PHE A 845 24.44 24.09 -23.30
N PRO A 846 25.45 23.23 -23.49
CA PRO A 846 25.75 22.45 -24.70
C PRO A 846 24.61 21.52 -25.13
N MET A 847 24.67 21.04 -26.37
CA MET A 847 23.64 20.16 -26.93
C MET A 847 24.26 19.11 -27.85
N ILE A 848 23.97 17.82 -27.63
CA ILE A 848 24.20 16.78 -28.65
C ILE A 848 23.03 16.84 -29.63
N PRO A 849 23.25 17.19 -30.91
CA PRO A 849 22.19 17.16 -31.90
C PRO A 849 21.76 15.71 -32.19
N SER A 850 20.50 15.53 -32.56
CA SER A 850 19.96 14.19 -32.84
C SER A 850 20.77 13.48 -33.92
N GLY A 851 21.05 12.18 -33.70
CA GLY A 851 21.85 11.35 -34.60
C GLY A 851 23.37 11.53 -34.50
N ALA A 852 23.86 12.52 -33.74
CA ALA A 852 25.29 12.72 -33.55
C ALA A 852 25.86 11.83 -32.43
N ALA A 853 27.17 11.59 -32.49
CA ALA A 853 27.89 10.94 -31.40
C ALA A 853 27.92 11.88 -30.18
N HIS A 854 28.05 11.32 -28.97
CA HIS A 854 27.96 12.11 -27.73
C HIS A 854 29.09 13.14 -27.56
N ASN A 855 30.20 12.98 -28.28
CA ASN A 855 31.30 13.95 -28.35
C ASN A 855 31.11 15.06 -29.39
N GLU A 856 30.12 14.97 -30.28
CA GLU A 856 29.87 15.93 -31.37
C GLU A 856 28.88 17.03 -30.92
N MET A 857 29.30 17.82 -29.93
CA MET A 857 28.41 18.78 -29.27
C MET A 857 28.35 20.14 -29.98
N ILE A 858 27.16 20.74 -29.96
CA ILE A 858 26.93 22.15 -30.24
C ILE A 858 27.16 22.92 -28.93
N LEU A 859 27.97 23.98 -28.99
CA LEU A 859 28.26 24.86 -27.87
C LEU A 859 27.46 26.16 -27.97
N GLY A 860 27.42 26.93 -26.87
CA GLY A 860 26.74 28.22 -26.85
C GLY A 860 27.36 29.26 -27.79
N PRO A 861 26.63 30.36 -28.08
CA PRO A 861 27.11 31.45 -28.92
C PRO A 861 28.47 32.03 -28.47
N GLU A 862 28.75 32.01 -27.17
CA GLU A 862 30.00 32.47 -26.59
C GLU A 862 31.21 31.54 -26.90
N GLN A 863 30.99 30.39 -27.53
CA GLN A 863 31.99 29.37 -27.87
C GLN A 863 31.85 28.84 -29.32
N GLU A 864 31.06 29.52 -30.16
CA GLU A 864 30.56 29.02 -31.46
C GLU A 864 31.65 28.64 -32.47
N GLU A 865 32.85 29.22 -32.38
CA GLU A 865 33.99 28.88 -33.26
C GLU A 865 34.49 27.42 -33.08
N SER A 866 34.09 26.73 -32.01
CA SER A 866 34.55 25.38 -31.65
C SER A 866 33.46 24.29 -31.69
N GLY A 867 32.22 24.60 -32.13
CA GLY A 867 31.06 23.70 -32.06
C GLY A 867 30.76 22.90 -33.34
N ALA A 868 30.05 21.77 -33.20
CA ALA A 868 29.54 20.97 -34.31
C ALA A 868 28.32 21.63 -35.03
N LYS A 869 27.97 21.16 -36.23
CA LYS A 869 26.79 21.62 -37.01
C LYS A 869 25.76 20.50 -37.20
N ILE A 870 24.48 20.85 -37.33
CA ILE A 870 23.37 19.89 -37.52
C ILE A 870 23.39 19.28 -38.94
N THR A 871 23.27 17.96 -39.03
CA THR A 871 23.22 17.20 -40.31
C THR A 871 21.79 16.90 -40.78
N LYS A 872 21.62 16.49 -42.04
CA LYS A 872 20.32 16.11 -42.61
C LYS A 872 19.76 14.83 -41.98
N GLU A 873 20.61 13.86 -41.65
CA GLU A 873 20.19 12.64 -40.94
C GLU A 873 19.65 12.98 -39.54
N GLY A 874 20.27 13.95 -38.85
CA GLY A 874 19.80 14.43 -37.55
C GLY A 874 18.42 15.10 -37.60
N GLN A 875 18.08 15.77 -38.71
CA GLN A 875 16.74 16.35 -38.92
C GLN A 875 15.62 15.29 -39.04
N MET A 876 15.94 14.02 -39.32
CA MET A 876 14.94 12.95 -39.49
C MET A 876 14.61 12.19 -38.20
N LEU A 877 15.38 12.38 -37.12
CA LEU A 877 15.28 11.63 -35.86
C LEU A 877 14.52 12.37 -34.74
N VAL A 878 14.01 13.58 -35.02
CA VAL A 878 13.37 14.47 -34.03
C VAL A 878 11.88 14.58 -34.25
#